data_AF-A0A9E8J8L7-F1
#
_entry.id   AF-A0A9E8J8L7-F1
#
_cell.length_a   1.000
_cell.length_b   1.000
_cell.length_c   1.000
_cell.angle_alpha   90.00
_cell.angle_beta   90.00
_cell.angle_gamma   90.00
#
_symmetry.space_group_name_H-M   'P 1'
#
loop_
_entity.id
_entity.type
_entity.pdbx_description
1 polymer ?
#
loop_
_entity_poly.entity_id
_entity_poly.type
_entity_poly.pdbx_seq_one_letter_code
_entity_poly.pdbx_strand_id
1 'polypeptide(L)'
;MTSFTITAPDGLGSITVVDGSGSDVVISESELLASATTNITIDTEYGTLVINGYTPNASTGGGVVHYTYSLDDNTLDHSVAGNDTVLDSIGITVTDTDGDTSNDTLDIEIVDDVPSATGNTVVGYVEEEALEGGNQDSNDVAGINGDGDGNNAVWQGSLSDLFLVGADQPGVYGVNTDTDDLPDDLSSAGVAVKYDVADNMLTAYADEDGNGIFNAGDREVFTLEVDETTGAYTFTLMDQLDHHDVSSADDIEMSLDIDLSSAVVVQDGDGDEARLDGGSLVITVQDDIPTSNTLDETFAAKPIDTNLVIVIDVSGSMGPPYSDRLEIAQEAVKNLIDEYDKIGDVKVQIITFSSGAGVQTYNGDVWLEPDEAEIVIDGLSANGGTNYDAALQEAMDAYGEDGKLSSPQTQNVLYFMSDGEPTFPSMTFNDDDDDGDPQHGGGAGNSTENEDGIQLDEQAQWEAFLKIENIDAFAIGVGGGVSTGDLDPIAYNGREGENRNAVIVENENDLSDVLLSTVEPDSIEGNLVGNFGTDQEGYVKSITIDGRTYTYNPAGNGSVSVSGGTDQSTFDTTTNTLTISTANSGEIAVNMDTGEYVYTSPTSVVTGAYTENIAYQISDSDGDVQSATGTITVEPPTIGTSGNDTITGFSHGDYMMGLGGDDILSGNGGSDVLIGGEGTDVLWGGEGDDILVFDTADTIDGGAGTDTLFVKAGESVDFTSYVSQLSNLEIIQLDIGAKVLGLSQSDVSGITGGSVLKIIGNETSGVELDGSWTVGSQIVEDGVTFNVYTSGSTTVKVQEGVYLLTIDSNSGSTVQGINSGSENDWLIGNNGNDILNGGAGDDLLDGGAGNDSLYGGAGDDILLYDAADSIIDGGDDVDILRLDNGDDLDFSGTTLSSKITDIEVIDMGSASGEYGSSGNDYLLDDNEIENLRARDVIDITDGDNTLYILRGIADIVELEGFTLSASDQNVTLNGETYVMDQYTGVYGGVQATVYIQDGYQYPEV
;
A
#
# COMPACT_ATOMS: atom_id res chain seq x y z
N MET A 1 75.72 -37.17 29.37
CA MET A 1 76.62 -37.70 30.41
C MET A 1 77.52 -36.58 30.83
N THR A 2 77.34 -36.11 32.05
CA THR A 2 78.12 -35.05 32.67
C THR A 2 79.28 -35.68 33.43
N SER A 3 80.36 -34.92 33.62
CA SER A 3 81.54 -35.42 34.33
C SER A 3 82.35 -34.29 34.92
N PHE A 4 83.01 -34.56 36.05
CA PHE A 4 84.01 -33.66 36.61
C PHE A 4 85.34 -34.40 36.78
N THR A 5 86.43 -33.64 36.83
CA THR A 5 87.79 -34.20 36.90
C THR A 5 88.37 -33.99 38.28
N ILE A 6 88.96 -35.05 38.81
CA ILE A 6 89.68 -35.04 40.07
C ILE A 6 91.17 -35.21 39.80
N THR A 7 92.00 -34.43 40.52
CA THR A 7 93.45 -34.59 40.53
C THR A 7 93.92 -34.81 41.96
N ALA A 8 94.70 -35.87 42.18
CA ALA A 8 95.26 -36.23 43.46
C ALA A 8 96.67 -36.81 43.19
N PRO A 9 97.72 -35.97 43.11
CA PRO A 9 99.04 -36.38 42.58
C PRO A 9 99.66 -37.60 43.29
N ASP A 10 99.34 -37.78 44.57
CA ASP A 10 99.82 -38.89 45.42
C ASP A 10 98.86 -40.09 45.45
N GLY A 11 97.85 -40.11 44.58
CA GLY A 11 96.82 -41.15 44.46
C GLY A 11 95.53 -40.78 45.20
N LEU A 12 94.37 -41.12 44.63
CA LEU A 12 93.07 -40.83 45.22
C LEU A 12 92.77 -41.75 46.42
N GLY A 13 92.49 -41.16 47.59
CA GLY A 13 92.00 -41.89 48.76
C GLY A 13 90.48 -42.06 48.71
N SER A 14 89.76 -40.94 48.74
CA SER A 14 88.29 -40.89 48.68
C SER A 14 87.80 -39.56 48.12
N ILE A 15 86.54 -39.53 47.70
CA ILE A 15 85.76 -38.31 47.61
C ILE A 15 84.66 -38.30 48.67
N THR A 16 84.35 -37.13 49.17
CA THR A 16 83.22 -36.89 50.05
C THR A 16 82.27 -35.96 49.34
N VAL A 17 81.03 -36.39 49.14
CA VAL A 17 79.96 -35.61 48.52
C VAL A 17 79.03 -35.14 49.63
N VAL A 18 78.79 -33.83 49.70
CA VAL A 18 77.87 -33.23 50.65
C VAL A 18 76.45 -33.45 50.14
N ASP A 19 75.63 -34.16 50.91
CA ASP A 19 74.26 -34.57 50.55
C ASP A 19 73.20 -33.60 51.10
N GLY A 20 73.60 -32.48 51.70
CA GLY A 20 72.68 -31.51 52.32
C GLY A 20 71.97 -32.00 53.59
N SER A 21 71.92 -33.32 53.85
CA SER A 21 71.20 -33.95 54.97
C SER A 21 71.97 -33.94 56.30
N GLY A 22 73.24 -33.52 56.26
CA GLY A 22 74.14 -33.44 57.42
C GLY A 22 74.93 -34.72 57.69
N SER A 23 75.00 -35.65 56.73
CA SER A 23 75.88 -36.83 56.78
C SER A 23 76.55 -37.07 55.44
N ASP A 24 77.67 -36.39 55.19
CA ASP A 24 78.40 -36.46 53.92
C ASP A 24 78.72 -37.91 53.50
N VAL A 25 78.51 -38.20 52.21
CA VAL A 25 78.73 -39.51 51.62
C VAL A 25 80.20 -39.64 51.21
N VAL A 26 80.96 -40.44 51.97
CA VAL A 26 82.38 -40.74 51.67
C VAL A 26 82.49 -41.97 50.79
N ILE A 27 83.14 -41.82 49.63
CA ILE A 27 83.30 -42.84 48.59
C ILE A 27 84.78 -43.08 48.36
N SER A 28 85.26 -44.28 48.64
CA SER A 28 86.65 -44.68 48.38
C SER A 28 86.94 -44.80 46.88
N GLU A 29 88.21 -44.73 46.49
CA GLU A 29 88.61 -44.99 45.09
C GLU A 29 88.12 -46.37 44.58
N SER A 30 88.04 -47.38 45.47
CA SER A 30 87.53 -48.71 45.10
C SER A 30 86.03 -48.74 44.80
N GLU A 31 85.25 -47.91 45.50
CA GLU A 31 83.80 -47.76 45.26
C GLU A 31 83.55 -46.93 44.01
N LEU A 32 84.35 -45.88 43.77
CA LEU A 32 84.35 -45.15 42.50
C LEU A 32 84.67 -46.05 41.32
N LEU A 33 85.69 -46.91 41.40
CA LEU A 33 86.00 -47.87 40.33
C LEU A 33 84.85 -48.86 40.09
N ALA A 34 84.09 -49.23 41.13
CA ALA A 34 82.92 -50.09 41.02
C ALA A 34 81.69 -49.38 40.44
N SER A 35 81.64 -48.04 40.49
CA SER A 35 80.52 -47.23 40.00
C SER A 35 80.15 -47.47 38.54
N ALA A 36 81.12 -47.91 37.72
CA ALA A 36 80.89 -48.31 36.33
C ALA A 36 79.97 -49.54 36.16
N THR A 37 79.70 -50.27 37.24
CA THR A 37 78.82 -51.45 37.26
C THR A 37 77.78 -51.43 38.38
N THR A 38 78.01 -50.63 39.42
CA THR A 38 77.09 -50.46 40.57
C THR A 38 77.03 -48.98 40.91
N ASN A 39 76.00 -48.29 40.42
CA ASN A 39 75.84 -46.85 40.62
C ASN A 39 75.81 -46.48 42.12
N ILE A 40 76.31 -45.28 42.42
CA ILE A 40 76.25 -44.68 43.75
C ILE A 40 75.24 -43.54 43.66
N THR A 41 74.18 -43.61 44.46
CA THR A 41 73.08 -42.64 44.47
C THR A 41 73.18 -41.81 45.74
N ILE A 42 73.02 -40.49 45.58
CA ILE A 42 73.15 -39.49 46.63
C ILE A 42 71.99 -38.52 46.43
N ASP A 43 71.12 -38.42 47.41
CA ASP A 43 70.04 -37.44 47.40
C ASP A 43 70.64 -36.07 47.77
N THR A 44 70.23 -35.02 47.08
CA THR A 44 70.67 -33.63 47.25
C THR A 44 69.50 -32.78 47.73
N GLU A 45 69.65 -31.45 47.73
CA GLU A 45 68.57 -30.56 48.19
C GLU A 45 67.39 -30.55 47.21
N TYR A 46 67.65 -30.61 45.90
CA TYR A 46 66.63 -30.49 44.85
C TYR A 46 66.51 -31.71 43.93
N GLY A 47 67.28 -32.77 44.18
CA GLY A 47 67.32 -33.92 43.28
C GLY A 47 68.21 -35.04 43.75
N THR A 48 68.59 -35.90 42.81
CA THR A 48 69.37 -37.10 43.06
C THR A 48 70.59 -37.13 42.14
N LEU A 49 71.79 -37.08 42.73
CA LEU A 49 73.06 -37.28 42.05
C LEU A 49 73.42 -38.77 41.99
N VAL A 50 73.60 -39.30 40.78
CA VAL A 50 74.01 -40.69 40.54
C VAL A 50 75.38 -40.74 39.91
N ILE A 51 76.39 -41.18 40.65
CA ILE A 51 77.73 -41.48 40.13
C ILE A 51 77.69 -42.86 39.49
N ASN A 52 77.97 -42.92 38.18
CA ASN A 52 77.76 -44.12 37.35
C ASN A 52 79.02 -44.54 36.58
N GLY A 53 80.16 -43.93 36.87
CA GLY A 53 81.42 -44.32 36.30
C GLY A 53 82.59 -43.52 36.83
N TYR A 54 83.76 -44.15 36.87
CA TYR A 54 85.01 -43.48 37.17
C TYR A 54 86.12 -44.01 36.27
N THR A 55 86.79 -43.10 35.57
CA THR A 55 87.93 -43.42 34.71
C THR A 55 89.21 -42.90 35.37
N PRO A 56 90.02 -43.76 36.00
CA PRO A 56 91.24 -43.33 36.67
C PRO A 56 92.30 -42.85 35.67
N ASN A 57 93.08 -41.84 36.07
CA ASN A 57 94.22 -41.31 35.32
C ASN A 57 95.49 -41.41 36.16
N ALA A 58 96.30 -42.42 35.85
CA ALA A 58 97.56 -42.69 36.55
C ALA A 58 98.59 -41.56 36.48
N SER A 59 98.44 -40.57 35.58
CA SER A 59 99.37 -39.43 35.46
C SER A 59 99.06 -38.29 36.43
N THR A 60 97.81 -38.19 36.91
CA THR A 60 97.36 -37.15 37.85
C THR A 60 96.99 -37.73 39.22
N GLY A 61 97.05 -39.06 39.36
CA GLY A 61 96.66 -39.84 40.54
C GLY A 61 95.18 -39.74 40.92
N GLY A 62 94.38 -38.97 40.17
CA GLY A 62 92.92 -38.93 40.24
C GLY A 62 92.28 -39.54 38.99
N GLY A 63 91.21 -38.92 38.46
CA GLY A 63 90.45 -39.45 37.32
C GLY A 63 89.21 -38.63 36.98
N VAL A 64 88.42 -39.10 36.03
CA VAL A 64 87.14 -38.47 35.62
C VAL A 64 85.98 -39.23 36.25
N VAL A 65 85.14 -38.53 37.03
CA VAL A 65 83.90 -39.07 37.58
C VAL A 65 82.76 -38.73 36.63
N HIS A 66 81.99 -39.74 36.23
CA HIS A 66 80.79 -39.60 35.42
C HIS A 66 79.57 -39.69 36.31
N TYR A 67 78.60 -38.83 36.04
CA TYR A 67 77.36 -38.79 36.78
C TYR A 67 76.15 -38.51 35.88
N THR A 68 74.98 -38.73 36.46
CA THR A 68 73.69 -38.20 36.01
C THR A 68 73.03 -37.52 37.20
N TYR A 69 72.25 -36.49 36.95
CA TYR A 69 71.45 -35.81 37.95
C TYR A 69 69.99 -35.86 37.51
N SER A 70 69.06 -36.03 38.44
CA SER A 70 67.62 -36.05 38.18
C SER A 70 66.93 -35.27 39.29
N LEU A 71 66.03 -34.35 38.94
CA LEU A 71 65.26 -33.59 39.91
C LEU A 71 64.25 -34.50 40.62
N ASP A 72 64.00 -34.22 41.89
CA ASP A 72 63.10 -35.04 42.73
C ASP A 72 61.63 -34.71 42.47
N ASP A 73 61.32 -33.43 42.19
CA ASP A 73 60.06 -32.96 41.67
C ASP A 73 60.28 -31.76 40.71
N ASN A 74 59.18 -31.28 40.14
CA ASN A 74 59.14 -30.09 39.31
C ASN A 74 58.35 -28.96 40.00
N THR A 75 58.37 -28.90 41.33
CA THR A 75 57.59 -27.90 42.09
C THR A 75 58.50 -26.88 42.77
N LEU A 76 59.73 -26.72 42.26
CA LEU A 76 60.64 -25.68 42.74
C LEU A 76 60.01 -24.32 42.43
N ASP A 77 59.65 -23.58 43.48
CA ASP A 77 59.09 -22.23 43.39
C ASP A 77 60.15 -21.24 42.89
N HIS A 78 60.10 -20.89 41.61
CA HIS A 78 60.80 -19.76 41.02
C HIS A 78 60.05 -18.48 41.41
N SER A 79 60.38 -17.93 42.59
CA SER A 79 59.61 -16.82 43.23
C SER A 79 59.56 -15.47 42.48
N VAL A 80 60.02 -15.41 41.23
CA VAL A 80 60.08 -14.21 40.38
C VAL A 80 59.70 -14.59 38.95
N ALA A 81 58.67 -13.93 38.40
CA ALA A 81 58.24 -14.17 37.01
C ALA A 81 59.36 -13.98 35.98
N GLY A 82 59.44 -14.91 35.02
CA GLY A 82 60.39 -15.03 33.92
C GLY A 82 61.57 -15.95 34.21
N ASN A 83 62.34 -16.28 33.15
CA ASN A 83 63.45 -17.26 33.19
C ASN A 83 64.52 -16.97 34.27
N ASP A 84 64.30 -17.50 35.47
CA ASP A 84 65.22 -17.47 36.60
C ASP A 84 65.90 -18.84 36.76
N THR A 85 67.05 -18.86 37.44
CA THR A 85 67.79 -20.11 37.68
C THR A 85 68.03 -20.35 39.16
N VAL A 86 67.67 -21.55 39.61
CA VAL A 86 68.02 -22.06 40.95
C VAL A 86 69.24 -22.95 40.83
N LEU A 87 70.26 -22.72 41.65
CA LEU A 87 71.48 -23.52 41.67
C LEU A 87 71.42 -24.59 42.79
N ASP A 88 71.59 -25.86 42.44
CA ASP A 88 71.96 -26.91 43.41
C ASP A 88 73.50 -27.03 43.47
N SER A 89 74.10 -26.44 44.50
CA SER A 89 75.56 -26.44 44.71
C SER A 89 76.02 -27.59 45.60
N ILE A 90 76.41 -28.71 44.98
CA ILE A 90 76.81 -29.94 45.68
C ILE A 90 78.30 -29.89 46.04
N GLY A 91 78.63 -29.85 47.32
CA GLY A 91 80.02 -29.83 47.77
C GLY A 91 80.77 -31.15 47.51
N ILE A 92 81.95 -31.08 46.88
CA ILE A 92 82.85 -32.22 46.63
C ILE A 92 84.19 -31.98 47.30
N THR A 93 84.56 -32.87 48.23
CA THR A 93 85.87 -32.87 48.88
C THR A 93 86.67 -34.09 48.44
N VAL A 94 87.82 -33.89 47.83
CA VAL A 94 88.76 -34.94 47.42
C VAL A 94 89.81 -35.11 48.50
N THR A 95 90.09 -36.34 48.92
CA THR A 95 91.18 -36.69 49.85
C THR A 95 92.13 -37.65 49.16
N ASP A 96 93.43 -37.38 49.18
CA ASP A 96 94.45 -38.28 48.61
C ASP A 96 94.86 -39.40 49.59
N THR A 97 95.82 -40.25 49.19
CA THR A 97 96.23 -41.40 50.01
C THR A 97 97.10 -41.05 51.23
N ASP A 98 97.67 -39.84 51.29
CA ASP A 98 98.46 -39.40 52.45
C ASP A 98 97.70 -38.46 53.40
N GLY A 99 96.51 -38.02 52.98
CA GLY A 99 95.47 -37.39 53.80
C GLY A 99 95.26 -35.90 53.51
N ASP A 100 95.87 -35.35 52.47
CA ASP A 100 95.63 -33.98 52.02
C ASP A 100 94.26 -33.88 51.32
N THR A 101 93.59 -32.74 51.49
CA THR A 101 92.22 -32.52 50.98
C THR A 101 92.09 -31.27 50.12
N SER A 102 91.24 -31.33 49.09
CA SER A 102 90.81 -30.17 48.29
C SER A 102 89.29 -30.19 48.10
N ASN A 103 88.66 -29.02 48.13
CA ASN A 103 87.20 -28.90 48.07
C ASN A 103 86.82 -28.03 46.87
N ASP A 104 85.73 -28.39 46.20
CA ASP A 104 85.08 -27.60 45.16
C ASP A 104 83.57 -27.88 45.17
N THR A 105 82.77 -27.15 44.40
CA THR A 105 81.34 -27.44 44.21
C THR A 105 81.08 -28.00 42.83
N LEU A 106 80.09 -28.89 42.76
CA LEU A 106 79.42 -29.25 41.53
C LEU A 106 78.10 -28.50 41.52
N ASP A 107 78.04 -27.42 40.74
CA ASP A 107 76.83 -26.61 40.61
C ASP A 107 75.95 -27.17 39.48
N ILE A 108 74.71 -27.53 39.81
CA ILE A 108 73.67 -27.89 38.85
C ILE A 108 72.75 -26.69 38.69
N GLU A 109 72.70 -26.15 37.47
CA GLU A 109 71.78 -25.07 37.10
C GLU A 109 70.42 -25.66 36.73
N ILE A 110 69.42 -25.36 37.55
CA ILE A 110 68.01 -25.69 37.34
C ILE A 110 67.38 -24.45 36.71
N VAL A 111 66.86 -24.61 35.51
CA VAL A 111 66.30 -23.52 34.70
C VAL A 111 64.79 -23.66 34.70
N ASP A 112 64.13 -22.54 34.93
CA ASP A 112 62.67 -22.40 34.90
C ASP A 112 62.08 -22.67 33.51
N ASP A 113 60.87 -23.26 33.45
CA ASP A 113 60.20 -23.62 32.20
C ASP A 113 58.95 -22.78 31.91
N VAL A 114 59.19 -21.59 31.37
CA VAL A 114 58.13 -20.64 30.99
C VAL A 114 57.12 -21.21 29.97
N PRO A 115 55.83 -20.85 30.06
CA PRO A 115 54.85 -21.28 29.08
C PRO A 115 55.15 -20.64 27.73
N SER A 116 54.73 -21.28 26.64
CA SER A 116 54.97 -20.77 25.28
C SER A 116 53.87 -21.14 24.31
N ALA A 117 53.66 -20.30 23.29
CA ALA A 117 52.81 -20.63 22.17
C ALA A 117 53.42 -21.76 21.32
N THR A 118 52.59 -22.67 20.84
CA THR A 118 53.01 -23.80 19.97
C THR A 118 53.22 -23.39 18.52
N GLY A 119 52.66 -22.26 18.10
CA GLY A 119 52.54 -21.86 16.69
C GLY A 119 51.46 -22.64 15.91
N ASN A 120 50.60 -23.40 16.60
CA ASN A 120 49.39 -23.97 15.99
C ASN A 120 48.34 -22.87 15.78
N THR A 121 47.39 -23.12 14.89
CA THR A 121 46.29 -22.21 14.55
C THR A 121 44.96 -22.93 14.72
N VAL A 122 43.97 -22.23 15.25
CA VAL A 122 42.57 -22.64 15.33
C VAL A 122 41.74 -21.58 14.60
N VAL A 123 40.85 -22.05 13.73
CA VAL A 123 39.86 -21.21 13.04
C VAL A 123 38.49 -21.70 13.47
N GLY A 124 37.63 -20.79 13.91
CA GLY A 124 36.21 -21.04 14.15
C GLY A 124 35.35 -20.37 13.09
N TYR A 125 34.15 -20.92 12.86
CA TYR A 125 33.19 -20.41 11.89
C TYR A 125 31.88 -20.10 12.60
N VAL A 126 31.31 -18.93 12.34
CA VAL A 126 29.97 -18.52 12.74
C VAL A 126 29.29 -17.79 11.60
N GLU A 127 27.97 -17.75 11.65
CA GLU A 127 27.11 -17.34 10.54
C GLU A 127 26.08 -16.31 11.03
N GLU A 128 25.94 -15.20 10.31
CA GLU A 128 24.94 -14.15 10.58
C GLU A 128 23.51 -14.65 10.27
N GLU A 129 23.37 -15.64 9.40
CA GLU A 129 22.11 -16.34 9.11
C GLU A 129 21.55 -17.11 10.32
N ALA A 130 22.33 -17.25 11.38
CA ALA A 130 21.90 -17.83 12.65
C ALA A 130 21.26 -16.79 13.59
N LEU A 131 21.41 -15.50 13.30
CA LEU A 131 20.81 -14.40 14.03
C LEU A 131 19.33 -14.22 13.64
N GLU A 132 18.59 -13.47 14.46
CA GLU A 132 17.17 -13.21 14.20
C GLU A 132 17.02 -12.28 12.99
N GLY A 133 16.35 -12.75 11.94
CA GLY A 133 16.16 -12.00 10.68
C GLY A 133 17.14 -12.40 9.57
N GLY A 134 18.11 -13.26 9.86
CA GLY A 134 19.19 -13.60 8.93
C GLY A 134 18.69 -14.41 7.72
N ASN A 135 19.16 -14.03 6.54
CA ASN A 135 18.74 -14.65 5.29
C ASN A 135 19.66 -15.80 4.89
N GLN A 136 19.08 -16.95 4.56
CA GLN A 136 19.85 -18.10 4.07
C GLN A 136 20.36 -17.87 2.64
N ASP A 137 21.68 -17.89 2.42
CA ASP A 137 22.22 -17.98 1.07
C ASP A 137 22.07 -19.40 0.49
N SER A 138 21.58 -19.45 -0.74
CA SER A 138 21.49 -20.65 -1.59
C SER A 138 22.85 -21.30 -1.94
N ASN A 139 23.97 -20.59 -1.76
CA ASN A 139 25.32 -21.11 -2.03
C ASN A 139 26.08 -21.58 -0.78
N ASP A 140 25.43 -21.66 0.37
CA ASP A 140 25.94 -22.45 1.50
C ASP A 140 26.04 -23.93 1.09
N VAL A 141 27.17 -24.27 0.47
CA VAL A 141 27.50 -25.62 0.03
C VAL A 141 28.13 -26.34 1.21
N ALA A 142 27.27 -27.05 1.95
CA ALA A 142 27.62 -27.97 3.01
C ALA A 142 29.02 -28.62 2.86
N GLY A 143 29.93 -28.24 3.76
CA GLY A 143 31.18 -28.97 4.03
C GLY A 143 32.41 -28.57 3.21
N ILE A 144 32.49 -27.34 2.68
CA ILE A 144 33.72 -26.80 2.07
C ILE A 144 34.68 -26.20 3.12
N ASN A 145 34.17 -25.58 4.17
CA ASN A 145 34.87 -24.92 5.29
C ASN A 145 35.01 -25.82 6.55
N GLY A 146 34.18 -26.86 6.70
CA GLY A 146 34.28 -27.86 7.78
C GLY A 146 33.42 -27.56 9.02
N ASP A 147 32.44 -26.67 8.89
CA ASP A 147 31.47 -26.26 9.93
C ASP A 147 30.44 -27.35 10.32
N GLY A 148 30.08 -28.24 9.40
CA GLY A 148 28.99 -29.18 9.62
C GLY A 148 27.61 -28.51 9.70
N ASP A 149 27.14 -27.99 8.57
CA ASP A 149 25.73 -27.91 8.12
C ASP A 149 24.67 -27.28 9.05
N GLY A 150 25.01 -26.30 9.87
CA GLY A 150 23.98 -25.53 10.53
C GLY A 150 24.39 -24.11 10.88
N ASN A 151 23.51 -23.16 10.53
CA ASN A 151 23.45 -21.78 11.02
C ASN A 151 23.87 -21.72 12.49
N ASN A 152 25.13 -21.42 12.74
CA ASN A 152 25.69 -21.43 14.07
C ASN A 152 26.19 -20.04 14.43
N ALA A 153 25.43 -19.36 15.28
CA ALA A 153 25.92 -18.18 16.00
C ALA A 153 26.94 -18.55 17.10
N VAL A 154 27.21 -19.84 17.34
CA VAL A 154 28.05 -20.31 18.46
C VAL A 154 29.11 -21.28 17.97
N TRP A 155 30.39 -20.96 18.24
CA TRP A 155 31.52 -21.85 17.98
C TRP A 155 32.22 -22.27 19.27
N GLN A 156 32.59 -23.54 19.39
CA GLN A 156 33.31 -24.08 20.55
C GLN A 156 34.64 -24.71 20.14
N GLY A 157 35.69 -24.41 20.90
CA GLY A 157 37.03 -24.96 20.66
C GLY A 157 37.85 -25.14 21.93
N SER A 158 39.15 -25.37 21.76
CA SER A 158 40.10 -25.52 22.87
C SER A 158 41.41 -24.79 22.59
N LEU A 159 41.87 -24.02 23.57
CA LEU A 159 43.17 -23.35 23.60
C LEU A 159 44.31 -24.29 24.02
N SER A 160 43.98 -25.50 24.50
CA SER A 160 44.97 -26.44 25.07
C SER A 160 46.09 -26.82 24.10
N ASP A 161 45.80 -26.86 22.80
CA ASP A 161 46.76 -27.21 21.75
C ASP A 161 47.51 -25.98 21.21
N LEU A 162 47.10 -24.77 21.59
CA LEU A 162 47.75 -23.52 21.20
C LEU A 162 48.90 -23.17 22.16
N PHE A 163 48.87 -23.68 23.39
CA PHE A 163 49.87 -23.42 24.43
C PHE A 163 50.62 -24.68 24.89
N LEU A 164 51.89 -24.49 25.27
CA LEU A 164 52.68 -25.43 26.06
C LEU A 164 52.90 -24.80 27.43
N VAL A 165 52.22 -25.32 28.46
CA VAL A 165 52.30 -24.83 29.85
C VAL A 165 53.54 -25.36 30.60
N GLY A 166 54.41 -26.14 29.94
CA GLY A 166 55.56 -26.74 30.63
C GLY A 166 55.17 -27.85 31.62
N ALA A 167 56.07 -28.15 32.55
CA ALA A 167 55.99 -29.23 33.52
C ALA A 167 55.02 -28.91 34.68
N ASP A 168 54.75 -27.63 34.95
CA ASP A 168 54.12 -27.11 36.18
C ASP A 168 52.59 -27.17 36.19
N GLN A 169 52.08 -28.22 35.55
CA GLN A 169 50.66 -28.49 35.31
C GLN A 169 49.79 -28.44 36.58
N PRO A 170 48.53 -27.94 36.48
CA PRO A 170 47.83 -27.48 35.28
C PRO A 170 47.89 -25.94 35.08
N GLY A 171 47.88 -25.50 33.81
CA GLY A 171 47.80 -24.08 33.46
C GLY A 171 46.43 -23.46 33.69
N VAL A 172 46.42 -22.15 33.95
CA VAL A 172 45.24 -21.31 34.08
C VAL A 172 45.06 -20.52 32.79
N TYR A 173 44.00 -20.81 32.05
CA TYR A 173 43.67 -20.11 30.81
C TYR A 173 42.82 -18.88 31.11
N GLY A 174 42.98 -17.81 30.34
CA GLY A 174 42.12 -16.66 30.53
C GLY A 174 42.08 -15.68 29.38
N VAL A 175 41.25 -14.66 29.58
CA VAL A 175 41.09 -13.52 28.67
C VAL A 175 41.97 -12.38 29.17
N ASN A 176 42.81 -11.85 28.28
CA ASN A 176 43.67 -10.71 28.53
C ASN A 176 42.81 -9.44 28.70
N THR A 177 43.00 -8.73 29.81
CA THR A 177 42.29 -7.47 30.07
C THR A 177 42.80 -6.28 29.24
N ASP A 178 43.95 -6.44 28.58
CA ASP A 178 44.50 -5.45 27.66
C ASP A 178 43.98 -5.73 26.24
N THR A 179 43.08 -4.88 25.78
CA THR A 179 42.37 -4.99 24.49
C THR A 179 42.97 -4.12 23.39
N ASP A 180 44.07 -3.40 23.65
CA ASP A 180 44.66 -2.44 22.70
C ASP A 180 45.18 -3.10 21.40
N ASP A 181 45.46 -4.41 21.45
CA ASP A 181 45.95 -5.21 20.33
C ASP A 181 44.84 -6.04 19.64
N LEU A 182 43.55 -5.77 19.93
CA LEU A 182 42.41 -6.37 19.22
C LEU A 182 42.01 -5.55 17.99
N PRO A 183 41.30 -6.15 17.00
CA PRO A 183 40.86 -5.45 15.79
C PRO A 183 40.06 -4.17 16.11
N ASP A 184 40.47 -3.02 15.57
CA ASP A 184 39.87 -1.71 15.87
C ASP A 184 39.07 -1.11 14.69
N ASP A 185 38.97 -1.86 13.60
CA ASP A 185 38.29 -1.53 12.34
C ASP A 185 36.94 -2.26 12.16
N LEU A 186 36.50 -3.03 13.14
CA LEU A 186 35.19 -3.67 13.14
C LEU A 186 34.08 -2.63 13.40
N SER A 187 32.97 -2.77 12.68
CA SER A 187 31.72 -2.05 12.94
C SER A 187 30.52 -3.00 12.86
N SER A 188 29.40 -2.59 13.45
CA SER A 188 28.12 -3.29 13.45
C SER A 188 27.02 -2.25 13.27
N ALA A 189 26.21 -2.40 12.21
CA ALA A 189 25.23 -1.41 11.75
C ALA A 189 25.85 0.00 11.62
N GLY A 190 27.07 0.09 11.10
CA GLY A 190 27.84 1.33 10.93
C GLY A 190 28.42 1.93 12.22
N VAL A 191 28.22 1.29 13.38
CA VAL A 191 28.74 1.74 14.68
C VAL A 191 30.02 0.97 15.04
N ALA A 192 31.06 1.68 15.47
CA ALA A 192 32.35 1.06 15.77
C ALA A 192 32.26 0.07 16.94
N VAL A 193 32.80 -1.13 16.75
CA VAL A 193 32.87 -2.15 17.79
C VAL A 193 34.02 -1.84 18.77
N LYS A 194 33.74 -2.06 20.06
CA LYS A 194 34.66 -1.91 21.19
C LYS A 194 34.62 -3.16 22.07
N TYR A 195 35.56 -3.26 22.99
CA TYR A 195 35.75 -4.45 23.82
C TYR A 195 35.72 -4.11 25.30
N ASP A 196 35.08 -4.96 26.09
CA ASP A 196 35.12 -4.98 27.54
C ASP A 196 35.47 -6.39 28.03
N VAL A 197 36.24 -6.48 29.12
CA VAL A 197 36.66 -7.77 29.69
C VAL A 197 36.28 -7.84 31.15
N ALA A 198 35.42 -8.78 31.49
CA ALA A 198 34.98 -9.04 32.86
C ALA A 198 34.81 -10.55 33.09
N ASP A 199 35.22 -11.04 34.27
CA ASP A 199 35.00 -12.42 34.72
C ASP A 199 35.40 -13.50 33.68
N ASN A 200 36.57 -13.33 33.02
CA ASN A 200 37.12 -14.22 31.99
C ASN A 200 36.29 -14.34 30.70
N MET A 201 35.50 -13.31 30.42
CA MET A 201 34.71 -13.14 29.21
C MET A 201 35.10 -11.82 28.53
N LEU A 202 35.38 -11.89 27.23
CA LEU A 202 35.47 -10.74 26.35
C LEU A 202 34.08 -10.47 25.78
N THR A 203 33.58 -9.25 25.92
CA THR A 203 32.35 -8.77 25.27
C THR A 203 32.73 -7.70 24.26
N ALA A 204 32.44 -7.94 22.98
CA ALA A 204 32.47 -6.94 21.94
C ALA A 204 31.10 -6.25 21.87
N TYR A 205 31.08 -4.91 21.79
CA TYR A 205 29.85 -4.12 21.79
C TYR A 205 29.93 -2.94 20.82
N ALA A 206 28.79 -2.57 20.24
CA ALA A 206 28.62 -1.35 19.44
C ALA A 206 28.41 -0.14 20.38
N ASP A 207 29.32 0.83 20.34
CA ASP A 207 29.36 2.02 21.21
C ASP A 207 28.37 3.10 20.73
N GLU A 208 27.08 2.85 20.93
CA GLU A 208 25.95 3.67 20.45
C GLU A 208 25.99 5.13 20.93
N ASP A 209 26.47 5.35 22.16
CA ASP A 209 26.56 6.69 22.74
C ASP A 209 27.95 7.35 22.59
N GLY A 210 28.91 6.62 22.01
CA GLY A 210 30.26 7.08 21.70
C GLY A 210 31.11 7.39 22.94
N ASN A 211 30.78 6.80 24.10
CA ASN A 211 31.44 7.07 25.36
C ASN A 211 32.64 6.14 25.64
N GLY A 212 32.76 5.04 24.88
CA GLY A 212 33.84 4.05 24.97
C GLY A 212 33.80 3.19 26.24
N ILE A 213 32.63 3.03 26.86
CA ILE A 213 32.38 2.25 28.08
C ILE A 213 31.12 1.43 27.89
N PHE A 214 31.26 0.11 28.00
CA PHE A 214 30.14 -0.81 27.91
C PHE A 214 29.05 -0.51 28.96
N ASN A 215 27.84 -0.24 28.49
CA ASN A 215 26.70 0.16 29.32
C ASN A 215 25.36 -0.31 28.73
N ALA A 216 24.26 -0.03 29.43
CA ALA A 216 22.92 -0.53 29.05
C ALA A 216 22.33 0.07 27.75
N GLY A 217 22.98 1.09 27.16
CA GLY A 217 22.60 1.66 25.88
C GLY A 217 23.30 1.02 24.67
N ASP A 218 24.30 0.18 24.91
CA ASP A 218 25.13 -0.45 23.86
C ASP A 218 24.56 -1.82 23.47
N ARG A 219 24.76 -2.22 22.20
CA ARG A 219 24.43 -3.57 21.72
C ARG A 219 25.63 -4.49 21.85
N GLU A 220 25.41 -5.71 22.36
CA GLU A 220 26.45 -6.75 22.39
C GLU A 220 26.55 -7.40 21.01
N VAL A 221 27.74 -7.41 20.41
CA VAL A 221 27.99 -7.93 19.05
C VAL A 221 28.47 -9.37 19.09
N PHE A 222 29.46 -9.67 19.93
CA PHE A 222 29.87 -11.04 20.20
C PHE A 222 30.53 -11.19 21.57
N THR A 223 30.64 -12.44 22.03
CA THR A 223 31.36 -12.79 23.25
C THR A 223 32.35 -13.92 23.04
N LEU A 224 33.47 -13.90 23.79
CA LEU A 224 34.41 -15.01 23.92
C LEU A 224 34.58 -15.36 25.41
N GLU A 225 34.07 -16.53 25.80
CA GLU A 225 34.21 -17.08 27.15
C GLU A 225 35.27 -18.19 27.16
N VAL A 226 36.18 -18.16 28.13
CA VAL A 226 37.25 -19.17 28.29
C VAL A 226 37.09 -19.89 29.64
N ASP A 227 37.11 -21.22 29.64
CA ASP A 227 37.17 -22.01 30.88
C ASP A 227 38.60 -22.05 31.41
N GLU A 228 38.80 -21.48 32.60
CA GLU A 228 40.11 -21.31 33.22
C GLU A 228 40.88 -22.61 33.44
N THR A 229 40.19 -23.75 33.54
CA THR A 229 40.80 -25.03 33.95
C THR A 229 41.07 -25.99 32.80
N THR A 230 40.28 -25.89 31.73
CA THR A 230 40.34 -26.80 30.59
C THR A 230 40.88 -26.13 29.33
N GLY A 231 40.83 -24.80 29.26
CA GLY A 231 41.13 -24.04 28.06
C GLY A 231 40.06 -24.20 26.98
N ALA A 232 38.91 -24.80 27.28
CA ALA A 232 37.77 -24.78 26.37
C ALA A 232 37.28 -23.34 26.21
N TYR A 233 36.92 -22.93 25.00
CA TYR A 233 36.35 -21.60 24.76
C TYR A 233 35.04 -21.71 23.99
N THR A 234 34.16 -20.74 24.21
CA THR A 234 32.91 -20.55 23.47
C THR A 234 32.90 -19.14 22.90
N PHE A 235 32.76 -19.04 21.58
CA PHE A 235 32.46 -17.80 20.89
C PHE A 235 30.96 -17.76 20.59
N THR A 236 30.30 -16.63 20.84
CA THR A 236 28.88 -16.43 20.50
C THR A 236 28.72 -15.10 19.76
N LEU A 237 28.26 -15.16 18.51
CA LEU A 237 27.78 -14.04 17.72
C LEU A 237 26.37 -13.66 18.20
N MET A 238 26.11 -12.37 18.35
CA MET A 238 24.88 -11.84 18.95
C MET A 238 24.25 -10.70 18.15
N ASP A 239 25.05 -9.99 17.37
CA ASP A 239 24.64 -8.94 16.44
C ASP A 239 25.44 -9.08 15.13
N GLN A 240 24.96 -8.47 14.06
CA GLN A 240 25.64 -8.45 12.76
C GLN A 240 27.01 -7.75 12.86
N LEU A 241 27.91 -8.02 11.91
CA LEU A 241 29.16 -7.27 11.74
C LEU A 241 29.24 -6.74 10.31
N ASP A 242 29.58 -5.47 10.11
CA ASP A 242 29.62 -4.91 8.76
C ASP A 242 30.82 -5.46 7.95
N HIS A 243 30.56 -6.14 6.84
CA HIS A 243 31.61 -6.72 5.99
C HIS A 243 32.14 -5.69 4.98
N HIS A 244 33.41 -5.27 5.11
CA HIS A 244 34.00 -4.28 4.21
C HIS A 244 34.73 -4.94 3.01
N ASP A 245 34.20 -4.80 1.78
CA ASP A 245 34.87 -4.71 0.44
C ASP A 245 34.09 -5.39 -0.72
N VAL A 246 32.97 -4.82 -1.20
CA VAL A 246 32.33 -5.25 -2.47
C VAL A 246 32.98 -4.60 -3.71
N SER A 247 34.20 -5.04 -4.08
CA SER A 247 34.81 -4.60 -5.34
C SER A 247 34.40 -5.43 -6.57
N SER A 248 33.56 -6.46 -6.42
CA SER A 248 33.06 -7.25 -7.54
C SER A 248 31.64 -7.80 -7.34
N ALA A 249 30.82 -7.73 -8.39
CA ALA A 249 29.41 -8.19 -8.40
C ALA A 249 29.25 -9.73 -8.44
N ASP A 250 30.31 -10.47 -8.11
CA ASP A 250 30.42 -11.93 -8.21
C ASP A 250 31.03 -12.56 -6.92
N ASP A 251 31.21 -11.80 -5.82
CA ASP A 251 31.61 -12.37 -4.53
C ASP A 251 30.35 -12.80 -3.78
N ILE A 252 30.20 -14.12 -3.60
CA ILE A 252 28.94 -14.78 -3.23
C ILE A 252 28.99 -15.29 -1.78
N GLU A 253 29.95 -14.83 -0.98
CA GLU A 253 30.09 -15.15 0.44
C GLU A 253 31.15 -14.19 1.01
N MET A 254 30.73 -13.05 1.55
CA MET A 254 31.65 -12.18 2.26
C MET A 254 31.93 -12.80 3.64
N SER A 255 33.21 -12.77 4.03
CA SER A 255 33.63 -13.39 5.28
C SER A 255 34.60 -12.48 5.99
N LEU A 256 34.35 -12.21 7.26
CA LEU A 256 35.14 -11.34 8.12
C LEU A 256 35.97 -12.17 9.10
N ASP A 257 37.29 -12.13 8.94
CA ASP A 257 38.22 -12.80 9.85
C ASP A 257 38.56 -11.91 11.04
N ILE A 258 38.19 -12.35 12.24
CA ILE A 258 38.48 -11.70 13.53
C ILE A 258 39.66 -12.42 14.21
N ASP A 259 40.83 -11.78 14.27
CA ASP A 259 41.98 -12.31 15.01
C ASP A 259 41.88 -12.01 16.52
N LEU A 260 41.55 -13.04 17.31
CA LEU A 260 41.41 -12.98 18.76
C LEU A 260 42.65 -13.53 19.49
N SER A 261 43.78 -13.70 18.80
CA SER A 261 45.00 -14.28 19.39
C SER A 261 45.53 -13.46 20.58
N SER A 262 45.39 -12.13 20.56
CA SER A 262 45.80 -11.23 21.64
C SER A 262 44.82 -11.21 22.82
N ALA A 263 43.58 -11.69 22.61
CA ALA A 263 42.54 -11.76 23.64
C ALA A 263 42.81 -12.86 24.67
N VAL A 264 43.63 -13.87 24.36
CA VAL A 264 43.81 -15.04 25.22
C VAL A 264 45.24 -15.11 25.79
N VAL A 265 45.32 -15.56 27.03
CA VAL A 265 46.58 -15.75 27.77
C VAL A 265 46.53 -17.06 28.54
N VAL A 266 47.68 -17.70 28.74
CA VAL A 266 47.81 -18.78 29.71
C VAL A 266 48.83 -18.40 30.76
N GLN A 267 48.54 -18.74 32.01
CA GLN A 267 49.44 -18.63 33.14
C GLN A 267 49.76 -20.03 33.67
N ASP A 268 51.01 -20.31 34.00
CA ASP A 268 51.41 -21.56 34.67
C ASP A 268 51.31 -21.44 36.21
N GLY A 269 51.89 -22.42 36.91
CA GLY A 269 51.71 -22.58 38.36
C GLY A 269 52.38 -21.52 39.23
N ASP A 270 53.41 -20.85 38.75
CA ASP A 270 54.18 -19.83 39.48
C ASP A 270 53.95 -18.41 38.95
N GLY A 271 53.28 -18.27 37.81
CA GLY A 271 52.64 -17.04 37.37
C GLY A 271 53.18 -16.48 36.06
N ASP A 272 53.98 -17.23 35.33
CA ASP A 272 54.49 -16.84 34.03
C ASP A 272 53.39 -16.90 32.97
N GLU A 273 53.34 -15.85 32.12
CA GLU A 273 52.31 -15.70 31.09
C GLU A 273 52.86 -15.98 29.70
N ALA A 274 52.08 -16.68 28.89
CA ALA A 274 52.29 -16.79 27.46
C ALA A 274 51.09 -16.25 26.68
N ARG A 275 51.39 -15.54 25.59
CA ARG A 275 50.41 -15.02 24.63
C ARG A 275 50.61 -15.71 23.29
N LEU A 276 49.54 -15.74 22.49
CA LEU A 276 49.61 -16.30 21.15
C LEU A 276 50.24 -15.32 20.17
N ASP A 277 50.89 -15.86 19.15
CA ASP A 277 51.27 -15.08 17.97
C ASP A 277 49.99 -14.73 17.18
N GLY A 278 49.95 -13.57 16.51
CA GLY A 278 48.80 -13.18 15.67
C GLY A 278 48.43 -14.25 14.63
N GLY A 279 47.13 -14.45 14.42
CA GLY A 279 46.55 -15.46 13.54
C GLY A 279 46.47 -16.88 14.13
N SER A 280 46.71 -17.06 15.43
CA SER A 280 46.62 -18.36 16.11
C SER A 280 45.20 -18.73 16.53
N LEU A 281 44.36 -17.76 16.84
CA LEU A 281 42.92 -17.93 17.10
C LEU A 281 42.16 -16.92 16.23
N VAL A 282 41.55 -17.41 15.16
CA VAL A 282 40.76 -16.61 14.22
C VAL A 282 39.32 -17.10 14.26
N ILE A 283 38.36 -16.19 14.30
CA ILE A 283 36.94 -16.49 14.07
C ILE A 283 36.56 -15.86 12.74
N THR A 284 36.12 -16.69 11.81
CA THR A 284 35.56 -16.25 10.54
C THR A 284 34.06 -16.11 10.73
N VAL A 285 33.53 -14.90 10.52
CA VAL A 285 32.10 -14.61 10.47
C VAL A 285 31.69 -14.64 9.01
N GLN A 286 30.70 -15.45 8.66
CA GLN A 286 30.07 -15.47 7.34
C GLN A 286 28.89 -14.51 7.33
N ASP A 287 28.82 -13.71 6.27
CA ASP A 287 27.83 -12.66 6.06
C ASP A 287 26.46 -13.21 5.64
N ASP A 288 25.39 -12.47 5.89
CA ASP A 288 24.06 -12.76 5.34
C ASP A 288 23.75 -11.87 4.14
N ILE A 289 23.08 -12.40 3.11
CA ILE A 289 22.81 -11.64 1.88
C ILE A 289 21.35 -11.17 1.80
N PRO A 290 21.07 -10.03 1.14
CA PRO A 290 19.70 -9.58 0.96
C PRO A 290 18.95 -10.51 0.01
N THR A 291 17.64 -10.66 0.21
CA THR A 291 16.75 -11.48 -0.62
C THR A 291 15.81 -10.62 -1.45
N SER A 292 15.63 -11.00 -2.71
CA SER A 292 14.74 -10.32 -3.66
C SER A 292 13.48 -11.15 -3.89
N ASN A 293 12.35 -10.47 -4.10
CA ASN A 293 11.13 -11.15 -4.54
C ASN A 293 11.27 -11.61 -5.99
N THR A 294 10.43 -12.56 -6.40
CA THR A 294 10.32 -12.88 -7.83
C THR A 294 9.43 -11.83 -8.49
N LEU A 295 9.87 -11.29 -9.62
CA LEU A 295 9.09 -10.37 -10.45
C LEU A 295 8.72 -11.13 -11.73
N ASP A 296 7.61 -11.86 -11.73
CA ASP A 296 7.09 -12.56 -12.93
C ASP A 296 5.58 -12.35 -12.98
N GLU A 297 5.19 -11.13 -13.35
CA GLU A 297 3.80 -10.70 -13.39
C GLU A 297 3.25 -10.79 -14.81
N THR A 298 2.01 -11.26 -14.93
CA THR A 298 1.23 -11.18 -16.16
C THR A 298 -0.15 -10.63 -15.82
N PHE A 299 -0.58 -9.61 -16.55
CA PHE A 299 -1.96 -9.12 -16.45
C PHE A 299 -2.51 -8.79 -17.83
N ALA A 300 -3.82 -8.95 -18.00
CA ALA A 300 -4.52 -8.46 -19.16
C ALA A 300 -4.71 -6.95 -19.03
N ALA A 301 -4.25 -6.20 -20.03
CA ALA A 301 -4.68 -4.82 -20.18
C ALA A 301 -6.19 -4.81 -20.39
N LYS A 302 -6.89 -4.06 -19.54
CA LYS A 302 -8.32 -3.86 -19.59
C LYS A 302 -8.60 -2.61 -20.41
N PRO A 303 -9.56 -2.66 -21.35
CA PRO A 303 -10.09 -1.45 -21.94
C PRO A 303 -10.70 -0.58 -20.84
N ILE A 304 -10.33 0.69 -20.82
CA ILE A 304 -10.93 1.66 -19.90
C ILE A 304 -12.00 2.43 -20.65
N ASP A 305 -13.21 1.87 -20.66
CA ASP A 305 -14.36 2.49 -21.26
C ASP A 305 -14.64 3.82 -20.53
N THR A 306 -14.87 4.91 -21.26
CA THR A 306 -14.94 6.25 -20.66
C THR A 306 -16.14 7.04 -21.17
N ASN A 307 -16.98 7.50 -20.23
CA ASN A 307 -17.91 8.60 -20.47
C ASN A 307 -17.16 9.90 -20.18
N LEU A 308 -16.78 10.60 -21.25
CA LEU A 308 -15.97 11.82 -21.19
C LEU A 308 -16.85 13.06 -21.35
N VAL A 309 -16.99 13.84 -20.26
CA VAL A 309 -17.71 15.11 -20.28
C VAL A 309 -16.69 16.25 -20.45
N ILE A 310 -16.85 17.03 -21.52
CA ILE A 310 -16.01 18.19 -21.80
C ILE A 310 -16.84 19.46 -21.62
N VAL A 311 -16.55 20.21 -20.55
CA VAL A 311 -17.15 21.52 -20.28
C VAL A 311 -16.14 22.60 -20.68
N ILE A 312 -16.34 23.23 -21.84
CA ILE A 312 -15.37 24.15 -22.44
C ILE A 312 -15.87 25.60 -22.48
N ASP A 313 -15.05 26.49 -21.91
CA ASP A 313 -15.26 27.92 -21.97
C ASP A 313 -15.06 28.44 -23.40
N VAL A 314 -16.14 28.96 -23.99
CA VAL A 314 -16.15 29.64 -25.29
C VAL A 314 -16.43 31.14 -25.13
N SER A 315 -16.13 31.72 -23.98
CA SER A 315 -16.23 33.15 -23.71
C SER A 315 -15.32 33.98 -24.62
N GLY A 316 -15.60 35.29 -24.70
CA GLY A 316 -14.78 36.21 -25.48
C GLY A 316 -13.31 36.31 -25.03
N SER A 317 -12.98 36.02 -23.76
CA SER A 317 -11.61 36.05 -23.24
C SER A 317 -10.76 34.88 -23.74
N MET A 318 -11.42 33.78 -24.11
CA MET A 318 -10.80 32.59 -24.67
C MET A 318 -10.37 32.75 -26.15
N GLY A 319 -10.78 33.82 -26.85
CA GLY A 319 -10.49 33.97 -28.28
C GLY A 319 -10.02 35.35 -28.76
N PRO A 320 -9.73 35.49 -30.07
CA PRO A 320 -9.18 36.73 -30.62
C PRO A 320 -10.14 37.92 -30.47
N PRO A 321 -9.64 39.13 -30.15
CA PRO A 321 -8.23 39.54 -30.15
C PRO A 321 -7.50 39.38 -28.81
N TYR A 322 -8.11 38.73 -27.81
CA TYR A 322 -7.59 38.68 -26.44
C TYR A 322 -6.57 37.55 -26.26
N SER A 323 -6.82 36.39 -26.85
CA SER A 323 -5.91 35.23 -26.85
C SER A 323 -6.20 34.27 -28.02
N ASP A 324 -5.38 33.23 -28.16
CA ASP A 324 -5.65 32.06 -29.03
C ASP A 324 -5.99 30.82 -28.16
N ARG A 325 -6.45 31.02 -26.91
CA ARG A 325 -6.65 29.96 -25.89
C ARG A 325 -7.63 28.89 -26.35
N LEU A 326 -8.76 29.28 -26.95
CA LEU A 326 -9.78 28.34 -27.44
C LEU A 326 -9.23 27.47 -28.57
N GLU A 327 -8.42 28.01 -29.49
CA GLU A 327 -7.81 27.22 -30.58
C GLU A 327 -6.84 26.17 -30.01
N ILE A 328 -6.11 26.52 -28.96
CA ILE A 328 -5.20 25.60 -28.27
C ILE A 328 -5.98 24.54 -27.47
N ALA A 329 -7.05 24.95 -26.77
CA ALA A 329 -7.92 24.04 -26.03
C ALA A 329 -8.63 23.05 -26.97
N GLN A 330 -9.14 23.51 -28.13
CA GLN A 330 -9.72 22.64 -29.16
C GLN A 330 -8.75 21.53 -29.58
N GLU A 331 -7.47 21.85 -29.83
CA GLU A 331 -6.48 20.83 -30.20
C GLU A 331 -6.12 19.91 -29.03
N ALA A 332 -5.96 20.45 -27.82
CA ALA A 332 -5.64 19.67 -26.63
C ALA A 332 -6.76 18.68 -26.26
N VAL A 333 -8.04 19.10 -26.38
CA VAL A 333 -9.20 18.23 -26.12
C VAL A 333 -9.33 17.14 -27.16
N LYS A 334 -9.07 17.41 -28.44
CA LYS A 334 -9.06 16.34 -29.46
C LYS A 334 -7.98 15.30 -29.16
N ASN A 335 -6.78 15.75 -28.77
CA ASN A 335 -5.72 14.82 -28.34
C ASN A 335 -6.13 14.00 -27.11
N LEU A 336 -6.88 14.60 -26.17
CA LEU A 336 -7.41 13.91 -24.99
C LEU A 336 -8.45 12.85 -25.38
N ILE A 337 -9.40 13.20 -26.26
CA ILE A 337 -10.41 12.25 -26.80
C ILE A 337 -9.71 11.10 -27.51
N ASP A 338 -8.73 11.39 -28.38
CA ASP A 338 -7.90 10.40 -29.06
C ASP A 338 -7.15 9.49 -28.08
N GLU A 339 -6.78 9.99 -26.89
CA GLU A 339 -6.07 9.21 -25.87
C GLU A 339 -7.02 8.27 -25.11
N TYR A 340 -8.22 8.72 -24.78
CA TYR A 340 -9.25 7.85 -24.21
C TYR A 340 -9.73 6.80 -25.23
N ASP A 341 -9.94 7.18 -26.50
CA ASP A 341 -10.33 6.26 -27.59
C ASP A 341 -9.23 5.24 -27.90
N LYS A 342 -7.99 5.56 -27.51
CA LYS A 342 -6.86 4.64 -27.55
C LYS A 342 -6.84 3.65 -26.41
N ILE A 343 -7.57 3.81 -25.32
CA ILE A 343 -7.50 2.88 -24.17
C ILE A 343 -8.82 2.14 -23.92
N GLY A 344 -9.95 2.58 -24.47
CA GLY A 344 -11.24 1.89 -24.37
C GLY A 344 -12.30 2.53 -25.27
N ASP A 345 -13.54 2.04 -25.19
CA ASP A 345 -14.65 2.70 -25.89
C ASP A 345 -14.94 4.05 -25.21
N VAL A 346 -15.26 5.08 -25.99
CA VAL A 346 -15.50 6.43 -25.45
C VAL A 346 -16.82 6.99 -25.96
N LYS A 347 -17.60 7.55 -25.03
CA LYS A 347 -18.72 8.45 -25.35
C LYS A 347 -18.38 9.84 -24.85
N VAL A 348 -18.50 10.83 -25.72
CA VAL A 348 -18.13 12.21 -25.40
C VAL A 348 -19.37 13.08 -25.35
N GLN A 349 -19.57 13.78 -24.24
CA GLN A 349 -20.56 14.85 -24.14
C GLN A 349 -19.83 16.19 -24.10
N ILE A 350 -20.24 17.15 -24.95
CA ILE A 350 -19.61 18.46 -25.03
C ILE A 350 -20.59 19.52 -24.56
N ILE A 351 -20.26 20.20 -23.47
CA ILE A 351 -20.96 21.37 -22.97
C ILE A 351 -20.09 22.60 -23.23
N THR A 352 -20.68 23.64 -23.81
CA THR A 352 -19.97 24.90 -24.04
C THR A 352 -20.63 25.99 -23.23
N PHE A 353 -19.85 26.90 -22.65
CA PHE A 353 -20.40 28.02 -21.91
C PHE A 353 -19.72 29.35 -22.23
N SER A 354 -20.51 30.42 -22.13
CA SER A 354 -20.07 31.80 -22.24
C SER A 354 -20.94 32.68 -21.32
N SER A 355 -21.83 33.50 -21.88
CA SER A 355 -22.86 34.20 -21.10
C SER A 355 -23.98 33.27 -20.60
N GLY A 356 -24.07 32.06 -21.15
CA GLY A 356 -24.88 30.93 -20.71
C GLY A 356 -24.25 29.64 -21.24
N ALA A 357 -24.83 28.48 -20.92
CA ALA A 357 -24.32 27.18 -21.31
C ALA A 357 -25.25 26.46 -22.31
N GLY A 358 -24.76 25.35 -22.87
CA GLY A 358 -25.57 24.46 -23.71
C GLY A 358 -24.79 23.22 -24.14
N VAL A 359 -25.44 22.05 -24.04
CA VAL A 359 -24.97 20.78 -24.60
C VAL A 359 -24.96 20.84 -26.13
N GLN A 360 -23.88 20.32 -26.72
CA GLN A 360 -23.70 20.27 -28.16
C GLN A 360 -24.12 18.91 -28.70
N THR A 361 -24.99 18.95 -29.71
CA THR A 361 -25.52 17.73 -30.35
C THR A 361 -24.92 17.49 -31.72
N TYR A 362 -24.79 16.24 -32.13
CA TYR A 362 -24.54 15.84 -33.51
C TYR A 362 -25.62 14.85 -33.97
N ASN A 363 -26.28 15.13 -35.10
CA ASN A 363 -27.41 14.33 -35.60
C ASN A 363 -28.61 14.11 -34.66
N GLY A 364 -28.68 14.85 -33.55
CA GLY A 364 -29.71 14.70 -32.51
C GLY A 364 -29.23 13.93 -31.29
N ASP A 365 -28.02 13.37 -31.33
CA ASP A 365 -27.40 12.67 -30.22
C ASP A 365 -26.59 13.67 -29.37
N VAL A 366 -26.64 13.50 -28.05
CA VAL A 366 -25.91 14.31 -27.05
C VAL A 366 -24.62 13.63 -26.58
N TRP A 367 -24.63 12.29 -26.49
CA TRP A 367 -23.46 11.45 -26.27
C TRP A 367 -22.88 11.02 -27.61
N LEU A 368 -21.76 11.63 -27.98
CA LEU A 368 -21.15 11.55 -29.30
C LEU A 368 -20.09 10.47 -29.39
N GLU A 369 -19.92 9.89 -30.57
CA GLU A 369 -18.71 9.12 -30.89
C GLU A 369 -17.49 10.07 -30.95
N PRO A 370 -16.26 9.58 -30.72
CA PRO A 370 -15.05 10.40 -30.75
C PRO A 370 -14.90 11.27 -32.01
N ASP A 371 -15.11 10.69 -33.20
CA ASP A 371 -14.99 11.42 -34.47
C ASP A 371 -16.09 12.47 -34.69
N GLU A 372 -17.27 12.26 -34.10
CA GLU A 372 -18.38 13.22 -34.09
C GLU A 372 -18.08 14.38 -33.13
N ALA A 373 -17.53 14.08 -31.96
CA ALA A 373 -17.09 15.07 -30.97
C ALA A 373 -16.01 16.00 -31.53
N GLU A 374 -15.01 15.46 -32.25
CA GLU A 374 -13.98 16.28 -32.91
C GLU A 374 -14.58 17.29 -33.90
N ILE A 375 -15.61 16.89 -34.66
CA ILE A 375 -16.30 17.77 -35.61
C ILE A 375 -17.00 18.93 -34.89
N VAL A 376 -17.62 18.65 -33.73
CA VAL A 376 -18.26 19.67 -32.90
C VAL A 376 -17.20 20.63 -32.35
N ILE A 377 -16.08 20.11 -31.84
CA ILE A 377 -14.97 20.90 -31.28
C ILE A 377 -14.37 21.84 -32.32
N ASP A 378 -14.09 21.36 -33.54
CA ASP A 378 -13.58 22.18 -34.65
C ASP A 378 -14.53 23.35 -35.03
N GLY A 379 -15.81 23.23 -34.68
CA GLY A 379 -16.85 24.23 -34.93
C GLY A 379 -16.96 25.34 -33.88
N LEU A 380 -16.33 25.18 -32.71
CA LEU A 380 -16.48 26.11 -31.58
C LEU A 380 -15.86 27.48 -31.88
N SER A 381 -16.44 28.53 -31.29
CA SER A 381 -15.98 29.90 -31.48
C SER A 381 -16.25 30.78 -30.27
N ALA A 382 -15.26 31.61 -29.92
CA ALA A 382 -15.31 32.49 -28.76
C ALA A 382 -16.30 33.66 -28.91
N ASN A 383 -17.22 33.84 -27.97
CA ASN A 383 -18.12 34.99 -27.84
C ASN A 383 -18.67 35.15 -26.41
N GLY A 384 -19.37 36.25 -26.11
CA GLY A 384 -20.00 36.43 -24.79
C GLY A 384 -19.01 36.71 -23.65
N GLY A 385 -19.50 36.66 -22.41
CA GLY A 385 -18.65 36.63 -21.21
C GLY A 385 -18.55 35.20 -20.66
N THR A 386 -18.35 35.06 -19.36
CA THR A 386 -18.03 33.79 -18.68
C THR A 386 -18.94 33.58 -17.47
N ASN A 387 -19.73 32.50 -17.47
CA ASN A 387 -20.72 32.13 -16.45
C ASN A 387 -20.50 30.66 -16.07
N TYR A 388 -19.97 30.41 -14.87
CA TYR A 388 -19.64 29.06 -14.39
C TYR A 388 -20.87 28.33 -13.87
N ASP A 389 -21.82 29.05 -13.29
CA ASP A 389 -23.03 28.49 -12.69
C ASP A 389 -23.90 27.82 -13.76
N ALA A 390 -24.11 28.52 -14.88
CA ALA A 390 -24.79 27.95 -16.05
C ALA A 390 -24.06 26.71 -16.59
N ALA A 391 -22.73 26.68 -16.50
CA ALA A 391 -21.93 25.58 -17.02
C ALA A 391 -22.03 24.32 -16.15
N LEU A 392 -22.01 24.48 -14.82
CA LEU A 392 -22.22 23.37 -13.88
C LEU A 392 -23.64 22.83 -13.99
N GLN A 393 -24.64 23.70 -14.09
CA GLN A 393 -26.02 23.25 -14.25
C GLN A 393 -26.20 22.43 -15.52
N GLU A 394 -25.79 22.97 -16.67
CA GLU A 394 -25.94 22.26 -17.95
C GLU A 394 -25.17 20.93 -17.95
N ALA A 395 -24.04 20.84 -17.21
CA ALA A 395 -23.32 19.59 -17.06
C ALA A 395 -24.09 18.56 -16.24
N MET A 396 -24.77 18.97 -15.17
CA MET A 396 -25.63 18.08 -14.39
C MET A 396 -26.84 17.62 -15.22
N ASP A 397 -27.51 18.54 -15.90
CA ASP A 397 -28.71 18.26 -16.69
C ASP A 397 -28.42 17.32 -17.87
N ALA A 398 -27.36 17.62 -18.63
CA ALA A 398 -27.06 16.86 -19.83
C ALA A 398 -26.57 15.44 -19.51
N TYR A 399 -25.94 15.22 -18.36
CA TYR A 399 -25.28 13.95 -18.06
C TYR A 399 -26.25 12.75 -17.98
N GLY A 400 -27.48 12.99 -17.51
CA GLY A 400 -28.54 11.97 -17.39
C GLY A 400 -29.08 11.45 -18.73
N GLU A 401 -28.84 12.18 -19.83
CA GLU A 401 -29.37 11.83 -21.14
C GLU A 401 -28.87 10.47 -21.67
N ASP A 402 -29.72 9.80 -22.44
CA ASP A 402 -29.45 8.50 -23.04
C ASP A 402 -28.21 8.52 -23.95
N GLY A 403 -27.42 7.43 -23.90
CA GLY A 403 -26.34 7.16 -24.84
C GLY A 403 -24.94 7.05 -24.23
N LYS A 404 -24.80 7.25 -22.91
CA LYS A 404 -23.57 6.94 -22.16
C LYS A 404 -23.26 5.43 -22.15
N LEU A 405 -21.99 5.10 -21.97
CA LEU A 405 -21.51 3.73 -21.79
C LEU A 405 -21.96 3.19 -20.43
N SER A 406 -22.26 1.88 -20.40
CA SER A 406 -22.64 1.13 -19.20
C SER A 406 -21.95 -0.24 -19.22
N SER A 407 -20.80 -0.30 -18.56
CA SER A 407 -19.95 -1.49 -18.42
C SER A 407 -19.29 -1.45 -17.03
N PRO A 408 -18.90 -2.60 -16.45
CA PRO A 408 -18.29 -2.63 -15.11
C PRO A 408 -16.98 -1.86 -14.97
N GLN A 409 -16.37 -1.47 -16.10
CA GLN A 409 -15.12 -0.73 -16.16
C GLN A 409 -15.31 0.68 -16.73
N THR A 410 -16.55 1.08 -17.00
CA THR A 410 -16.82 2.44 -17.45
C THR A 410 -16.47 3.41 -16.33
N GLN A 411 -15.53 4.30 -16.61
CA GLN A 411 -15.27 5.47 -15.79
C GLN A 411 -16.02 6.68 -16.34
N ASN A 412 -16.39 7.57 -15.44
CA ASN A 412 -16.99 8.84 -15.79
C ASN A 412 -15.99 9.94 -15.46
N VAL A 413 -15.55 10.70 -16.46
CA VAL A 413 -14.50 11.71 -16.30
C VAL A 413 -14.98 13.03 -16.88
N LEU A 414 -14.80 14.12 -16.13
CA LEU A 414 -15.20 15.46 -16.55
C LEU A 414 -14.01 16.41 -16.59
N TYR A 415 -13.89 17.18 -17.66
CA TYR A 415 -12.91 18.26 -17.79
C TYR A 415 -13.60 19.60 -17.94
N PHE A 416 -13.46 20.45 -16.93
CA PHE A 416 -13.90 21.85 -16.95
C PHE A 416 -12.72 22.75 -17.33
N MET A 417 -12.77 23.39 -18.49
CA MET A 417 -11.69 24.21 -19.03
C MET A 417 -12.08 25.67 -19.17
N SER A 418 -11.36 26.57 -18.50
CA SER A 418 -11.60 28.01 -18.56
C SER A 418 -10.34 28.82 -18.25
N ASP A 419 -10.35 30.13 -18.51
CA ASP A 419 -9.29 31.03 -18.10
C ASP A 419 -9.45 31.64 -16.70
N GLY A 420 -10.40 31.16 -15.89
CA GLY A 420 -10.56 31.54 -14.49
C GLY A 420 -10.98 32.99 -14.28
N GLU A 421 -11.66 33.59 -15.25
CA GLU A 421 -12.22 34.94 -15.15
C GLU A 421 -13.76 34.91 -15.28
N PRO A 422 -14.52 34.42 -14.27
CA PRO A 422 -15.97 34.58 -14.27
C PRO A 422 -16.33 36.07 -14.31
N THR A 423 -17.29 36.44 -15.16
CA THR A 423 -17.66 37.86 -15.40
C THR A 423 -19.12 38.18 -15.14
N PHE A 424 -19.92 37.15 -14.92
CA PHE A 424 -21.29 37.27 -14.48
C PHE A 424 -21.33 36.70 -13.06
N PRO A 425 -21.83 37.48 -12.09
CA PRO A 425 -22.15 36.90 -10.80
C PRO A 425 -23.28 35.91 -10.98
N SER A 426 -23.45 35.06 -9.96
CA SER A 426 -24.63 34.24 -9.73
C SER A 426 -25.84 34.93 -10.36
N MET A 427 -26.28 34.45 -11.53
CA MET A 427 -27.70 34.21 -11.58
C MET A 427 -27.83 33.19 -10.47
N THR A 428 -28.39 33.57 -9.33
CA THR A 428 -29.13 32.54 -8.62
C THR A 428 -29.98 31.89 -9.71
N PHE A 429 -30.37 30.61 -9.59
CA PHE A 429 -31.40 30.07 -10.48
C PHE A 429 -32.66 31.01 -10.59
N ASN A 430 -32.72 32.03 -9.72
CA ASN A 430 -33.72 33.03 -9.48
C ASN A 430 -33.29 34.54 -9.58
N ASP A 431 -32.30 34.98 -10.38
CA ASP A 431 -32.06 36.44 -10.54
C ASP A 431 -33.01 37.04 -11.59
N ASP A 432 -34.20 37.42 -11.12
CA ASP A 432 -35.28 38.04 -11.90
C ASP A 432 -35.05 39.54 -12.20
N ASP A 433 -33.80 40.02 -12.20
CA ASP A 433 -33.44 41.33 -12.74
C ASP A 433 -33.37 41.29 -14.30
N ASP A 434 -34.43 40.80 -14.96
CA ASP A 434 -34.79 41.19 -16.34
C ASP A 434 -35.32 42.64 -16.33
N ASP A 435 -34.48 43.59 -15.91
CA ASP A 435 -34.72 45.01 -16.13
C ASP A 435 -34.15 45.49 -17.48
N GLY A 436 -33.66 44.58 -18.33
CA GLY A 436 -33.25 44.88 -19.69
C GLY A 436 -32.29 46.08 -19.82
N ASP A 437 -31.45 46.37 -18.82
CA ASP A 437 -30.42 47.41 -18.91
C ASP A 437 -29.07 46.84 -19.39
N PRO A 438 -28.64 47.11 -20.64
CA PRO A 438 -27.38 46.61 -21.18
C PRO A 438 -26.14 47.37 -20.65
N GLN A 439 -26.15 47.83 -19.39
CA GLN A 439 -25.13 48.71 -18.82
C GLN A 439 -24.79 48.45 -17.33
N HIS A 440 -24.47 47.21 -16.93
CA HIS A 440 -23.59 46.99 -15.77
C HIS A 440 -22.10 47.16 -16.15
N GLY A 441 -21.80 48.24 -16.86
CA GLY A 441 -20.45 48.72 -17.12
C GLY A 441 -19.99 49.67 -16.01
N GLY A 442 -19.15 49.19 -15.10
CA GLY A 442 -18.21 50.00 -14.32
C GLY A 442 -18.83 51.05 -13.38
N GLY A 443 -19.21 50.62 -12.18
CA GLY A 443 -19.62 51.53 -11.10
C GLY A 443 -19.22 50.99 -9.74
N ALA A 444 -18.08 51.42 -9.21
CA ALA A 444 -17.65 51.14 -7.83
C ALA A 444 -18.76 51.51 -6.83
N GLY A 445 -19.41 50.48 -6.27
CA GLY A 445 -20.71 50.62 -5.63
C GLY A 445 -21.01 49.64 -4.48
N ASN A 446 -20.02 49.16 -3.72
CA ASN A 446 -20.22 48.60 -2.37
C ASN A 446 -21.37 47.57 -2.21
N SER A 447 -21.39 46.51 -3.02
CA SER A 447 -21.69 45.17 -2.50
C SER A 447 -20.41 44.65 -1.83
N THR A 448 -20.55 43.92 -0.73
CA THR A 448 -19.42 43.34 0.01
C THR A 448 -19.13 41.90 -0.39
N GLU A 449 -19.86 41.38 -1.37
CA GLU A 449 -19.72 40.02 -1.89
C GLU A 449 -19.51 40.17 -3.40
N ASN A 450 -18.38 39.66 -3.88
CA ASN A 450 -18.05 39.61 -5.29
C ASN A 450 -18.62 38.25 -5.73
N GLU A 451 -19.85 38.24 -6.21
CA GLU A 451 -20.65 37.04 -6.52
C GLU A 451 -20.22 36.35 -7.83
N ASP A 452 -19.07 36.74 -8.41
CA ASP A 452 -18.51 36.14 -9.62
C ASP A 452 -17.85 34.78 -9.28
N GLY A 453 -18.34 33.67 -9.84
CA GLY A 453 -17.81 32.30 -9.64
C GLY A 453 -18.67 31.42 -8.72
N ILE A 454 -18.23 30.16 -8.50
CA ILE A 454 -18.99 29.14 -7.75
C ILE A 454 -19.03 29.43 -6.25
N GLN A 455 -20.23 29.43 -5.67
CA GLN A 455 -20.52 29.60 -4.25
C GLN A 455 -20.51 28.26 -3.49
N LEU A 456 -20.47 28.31 -2.15
CA LEU A 456 -20.38 27.11 -1.31
C LEU A 456 -21.57 26.15 -1.44
N ASP A 457 -22.78 26.69 -1.65
CA ASP A 457 -23.98 25.86 -1.77
C ASP A 457 -24.02 25.16 -3.15
N GLU A 458 -23.62 25.86 -4.22
CA GLU A 458 -23.46 25.30 -5.57
C GLU A 458 -22.36 24.23 -5.61
N GLN A 459 -21.25 24.48 -4.91
CA GLN A 459 -20.19 23.48 -4.75
C GLN A 459 -20.72 22.21 -4.06
N ALA A 460 -21.54 22.33 -3.02
CA ALA A 460 -22.08 21.17 -2.31
C ALA A 460 -22.98 20.31 -3.24
N GLN A 461 -23.83 20.95 -4.03
CA GLN A 461 -24.69 20.27 -5.02
C GLN A 461 -23.86 19.59 -6.11
N TRP A 462 -22.84 20.29 -6.63
CA TRP A 462 -21.90 19.75 -7.60
C TRP A 462 -21.17 18.51 -7.06
N GLU A 463 -20.62 18.58 -5.85
CA GLU A 463 -19.92 17.46 -5.21
C GLU A 463 -20.86 16.27 -4.93
N ALA A 464 -22.14 16.52 -4.64
CA ALA A 464 -23.13 15.46 -4.46
C ALA A 464 -23.40 14.73 -5.78
N PHE A 465 -23.71 15.48 -6.84
CA PHE A 465 -23.88 14.95 -8.19
C PHE A 465 -22.69 14.10 -8.65
N LEU A 466 -21.47 14.62 -8.49
CA LEU A 466 -20.26 13.89 -8.90
C LEU A 466 -20.09 12.57 -8.13
N LYS A 467 -20.48 12.48 -6.85
CA LYS A 467 -20.44 11.22 -6.08
C LYS A 467 -21.45 10.21 -6.58
N ILE A 468 -22.69 10.67 -6.79
CA ILE A 468 -23.81 9.82 -7.22
C ILE A 468 -23.49 9.18 -8.58
N GLU A 469 -22.98 10.00 -9.50
CA GLU A 469 -22.63 9.57 -10.85
C GLU A 469 -21.19 9.02 -10.97
N ASN A 470 -20.45 8.94 -9.86
CA ASN A 470 -19.07 8.42 -9.83
C ASN A 470 -18.15 9.13 -10.84
N ILE A 471 -18.28 10.46 -10.95
CA ILE A 471 -17.55 11.31 -11.91
C ILE A 471 -16.27 11.86 -11.28
N ASP A 472 -15.14 11.65 -11.96
CA ASP A 472 -13.88 12.30 -11.63
C ASP A 472 -13.74 13.64 -12.38
N ALA A 473 -13.89 14.76 -11.67
CA ALA A 473 -13.94 16.10 -12.25
C ALA A 473 -12.62 16.88 -12.09
N PHE A 474 -12.02 17.22 -13.23
CA PHE A 474 -10.82 18.06 -13.34
C PHE A 474 -11.19 19.49 -13.72
N ALA A 475 -10.75 20.47 -12.94
CA ALA A 475 -10.80 21.89 -13.32
C ALA A 475 -9.44 22.36 -13.85
N ILE A 476 -9.41 22.81 -15.10
CA ILE A 476 -8.20 23.14 -15.85
C ILE A 476 -8.20 24.63 -16.22
N GLY A 477 -7.26 25.35 -15.62
CA GLY A 477 -7.02 26.77 -15.86
C GLY A 477 -6.13 27.01 -17.08
N VAL A 478 -6.63 27.70 -18.11
CA VAL A 478 -5.90 27.92 -19.36
C VAL A 478 -5.29 29.32 -19.43
N GLY A 479 -3.97 29.37 -19.27
CA GLY A 479 -3.13 30.55 -19.49
C GLY A 479 -2.70 31.28 -18.21
N GLY A 480 -1.89 32.32 -18.38
CA GLY A 480 -1.38 33.09 -17.25
C GLY A 480 -2.42 34.02 -16.61
N GLY A 481 -2.47 34.04 -15.27
CA GLY A 481 -3.32 34.96 -14.49
C GLY A 481 -4.67 34.39 -14.02
N VAL A 482 -4.92 33.11 -14.29
CA VAL A 482 -6.10 32.35 -13.85
C VAL A 482 -6.22 32.34 -12.32
N SER A 483 -7.42 32.54 -11.81
CA SER A 483 -7.74 32.43 -10.38
C SER A 483 -7.98 30.97 -9.98
N THR A 484 -7.13 30.39 -9.13
CA THR A 484 -7.36 29.03 -8.60
C THR A 484 -8.62 28.97 -7.76
N GLY A 485 -8.91 30.02 -6.99
CA GLY A 485 -10.07 30.05 -6.09
C GLY A 485 -11.42 29.96 -6.80
N ASP A 486 -11.48 30.33 -8.08
CA ASP A 486 -12.73 30.29 -8.86
C ASP A 486 -12.92 28.90 -9.53
N LEU A 487 -11.85 28.12 -9.68
CA LEU A 487 -11.85 26.79 -10.32
C LEU A 487 -11.77 25.63 -9.31
N ASP A 488 -11.13 25.84 -8.15
CA ASP A 488 -11.00 24.83 -7.10
C ASP A 488 -12.36 24.24 -6.66
N PRO A 489 -13.47 25.01 -6.55
CA PRO A 489 -14.79 24.46 -6.21
C PRO A 489 -15.34 23.44 -7.21
N ILE A 490 -14.83 23.43 -8.45
CA ILE A 490 -15.28 22.53 -9.53
C ILE A 490 -14.49 21.21 -9.51
N ALA A 491 -13.27 21.22 -8.98
CA ALA A 491 -12.36 20.07 -9.01
C ALA A 491 -12.66 19.11 -7.85
N TYR A 492 -13.19 17.93 -8.16
CA TYR A 492 -13.60 16.95 -7.16
C TYR A 492 -13.54 15.52 -7.70
N ASN A 493 -13.03 14.58 -6.89
CA ASN A 493 -13.04 13.16 -7.21
C ASN A 493 -14.32 12.52 -6.64
N GLY A 494 -15.36 12.42 -7.46
CA GLY A 494 -16.64 11.80 -7.08
C GLY A 494 -16.51 10.31 -6.70
N ARG A 495 -15.53 9.62 -7.29
CA ARG A 495 -15.25 8.20 -7.02
C ARG A 495 -14.69 7.94 -5.64
N GLU A 496 -13.78 8.79 -5.19
CA GLU A 496 -13.12 8.65 -3.88
C GLU A 496 -13.79 9.49 -2.79
N GLY A 497 -14.65 10.43 -3.17
CA GLY A 497 -15.26 11.40 -2.27
C GLY A 497 -14.23 12.41 -1.73
N GLU A 498 -13.21 12.77 -2.52
CA GLU A 498 -12.12 13.67 -2.12
C GLU A 498 -12.05 14.95 -2.96
N ASN A 499 -11.70 16.07 -2.31
CA ASN A 499 -11.46 17.34 -3.01
C ASN A 499 -10.19 17.27 -3.86
N ARG A 500 -10.27 17.76 -5.11
CA ARG A 500 -9.09 18.02 -5.95
C ARG A 500 -8.73 19.50 -5.90
N ASN A 501 -7.58 19.84 -6.46
CA ASN A 501 -7.22 21.23 -6.73
C ASN A 501 -7.26 21.46 -8.24
N ALA A 502 -7.61 22.67 -8.65
CA ALA A 502 -7.54 23.06 -10.05
C ALA A 502 -6.09 23.03 -10.56
N VAL A 503 -5.91 22.57 -11.80
CA VAL A 503 -4.61 22.52 -12.46
C VAL A 503 -4.45 23.76 -13.34
N ILE A 504 -3.48 24.62 -13.01
CA ILE A 504 -3.24 25.86 -13.74
C ILE A 504 -2.12 25.68 -14.77
N VAL A 505 -2.49 25.80 -16.04
CA VAL A 505 -1.58 25.72 -17.18
C VAL A 505 -1.14 27.14 -17.56
N GLU A 506 -0.08 27.63 -16.91
CA GLU A 506 0.40 29.02 -17.13
C GLU A 506 0.79 29.32 -18.58
N ASN A 507 1.36 28.33 -19.29
CA ASN A 507 1.72 28.41 -20.70
C ASN A 507 0.77 27.52 -21.49
N GLU A 508 -0.10 28.11 -22.29
CA GLU A 508 -1.18 27.40 -22.97
C GLU A 508 -0.67 26.25 -23.86
N ASN A 509 0.56 26.33 -24.38
CA ASN A 509 1.12 25.27 -25.22
C ASN A 509 1.41 23.97 -24.47
N ASP A 510 1.45 24.00 -23.14
CA ASP A 510 1.67 22.82 -22.29
C ASP A 510 0.33 22.13 -21.96
N LEU A 511 -0.82 22.71 -22.36
CA LEU A 511 -2.16 22.22 -22.02
C LEU A 511 -2.39 20.77 -22.47
N SER A 512 -1.98 20.44 -23.69
CA SER A 512 -2.14 19.07 -24.20
C SER A 512 -1.37 18.07 -23.34
N ASP A 513 -0.14 18.38 -22.92
CA ASP A 513 0.67 17.48 -22.10
C ASP A 513 0.05 17.30 -20.70
N VAL A 514 -0.53 18.37 -20.14
CA VAL A 514 -1.23 18.34 -18.85
C VAL A 514 -2.48 17.47 -18.91
N LEU A 515 -3.35 17.67 -19.91
CA LEU A 515 -4.56 16.86 -20.08
C LEU A 515 -4.23 15.38 -20.33
N LEU A 516 -3.19 15.09 -21.10
CA LEU A 516 -2.79 13.70 -21.34
C LEU A 516 -2.22 13.03 -20.09
N SER A 517 -1.62 13.79 -19.17
CA SER A 517 -1.09 13.25 -17.91
C SER A 517 -2.16 12.85 -16.89
N THR A 518 -3.42 13.25 -17.09
CA THR A 518 -4.55 12.85 -16.22
C THR A 518 -5.24 11.58 -16.70
N VAL A 519 -4.87 11.05 -17.87
CA VAL A 519 -5.38 9.77 -18.38
C VAL A 519 -4.60 8.65 -17.70
N GLU A 520 -5.25 7.92 -16.79
CA GLU A 520 -4.64 6.81 -16.08
C GLU A 520 -4.99 5.47 -16.76
N PRO A 521 -4.02 4.78 -17.39
CA PRO A 521 -4.21 3.43 -17.89
C PRO A 521 -4.03 2.41 -16.75
N ASP A 522 -4.35 1.15 -17.01
CA ASP A 522 -4.21 0.07 -16.03
C ASP A 522 -2.81 -0.02 -15.42
N SER A 523 -2.76 -0.33 -14.13
CA SER A 523 -1.52 -0.53 -13.40
C SER A 523 -1.53 -1.80 -12.54
N ILE A 524 -0.33 -2.28 -12.21
CA ILE A 524 -0.09 -3.32 -11.22
C ILE A 524 0.93 -2.84 -10.19
N GLU A 525 0.78 -3.31 -8.96
CA GLU A 525 1.68 -2.97 -7.86
C GLU A 525 2.41 -4.21 -7.35
N GLY A 526 3.60 -4.01 -6.78
CA GLY A 526 4.33 -5.07 -6.11
C GLY A 526 5.55 -4.55 -5.35
N ASN A 527 6.43 -5.46 -4.94
CA ASN A 527 7.67 -5.09 -4.28
C ASN A 527 8.85 -5.94 -4.80
N LEU A 528 9.94 -5.29 -5.20
CA LEU A 528 11.17 -5.93 -5.67
C LEU A 528 12.01 -6.56 -4.55
N VAL A 529 11.90 -6.03 -3.33
CA VAL A 529 12.66 -6.40 -2.13
C VAL A 529 11.89 -7.47 -1.33
N GLY A 530 12.57 -8.56 -0.97
CA GLY A 530 12.04 -9.58 -0.08
C GLY A 530 12.34 -9.27 1.39
N ASN A 531 13.62 -9.30 1.76
CA ASN A 531 14.15 -8.93 3.07
C ASN A 531 15.63 -8.53 2.92
N PHE A 532 16.12 -7.57 3.70
CA PHE A 532 17.54 -7.20 3.68
C PHE A 532 18.40 -8.16 4.50
N GLY A 533 17.85 -8.76 5.57
CA GLY A 533 18.62 -9.67 6.42
C GLY A 533 18.68 -9.17 7.84
N THR A 534 19.80 -9.41 8.53
CA THR A 534 20.00 -8.93 9.91
C THR A 534 20.38 -7.45 10.02
N ASP A 535 20.83 -6.87 8.92
CA ASP A 535 21.10 -5.44 8.68
C ASP A 535 19.87 -4.51 8.78
N GLN A 536 18.66 -5.00 8.53
CA GLN A 536 17.34 -4.35 8.59
C GLN A 536 17.12 -3.07 7.75
N GLU A 537 18.17 -2.48 7.18
CA GLU A 537 18.13 -1.27 6.35
C GLU A 537 18.82 -1.53 5.01
N GLY A 538 18.17 -1.15 3.91
CA GLY A 538 18.69 -1.30 2.55
C GLY A 538 17.90 -0.48 1.53
N TYR A 539 18.23 -0.66 0.26
CA TYR A 539 17.66 0.08 -0.86
C TYR A 539 17.80 -0.69 -2.19
N VAL A 540 17.04 -0.30 -3.20
CA VAL A 540 17.24 -0.73 -4.58
C VAL A 540 18.46 0.01 -5.14
N LYS A 541 19.57 -0.70 -5.33
CA LYS A 541 20.84 -0.15 -5.82
C LYS A 541 20.79 0.21 -7.30
N SER A 542 20.19 -0.65 -8.12
CA SER A 542 20.03 -0.35 -9.55
C SER A 542 18.88 -1.08 -10.20
N ILE A 543 18.34 -0.47 -11.26
CA ILE A 543 17.32 -1.05 -12.13
C ILE A 543 17.83 -0.97 -13.57
N THR A 544 17.62 -2.02 -14.35
CA THR A 544 18.00 -2.12 -15.76
C THR A 544 16.82 -2.55 -16.60
N ILE A 545 16.40 -1.67 -17.51
CA ILE A 545 15.27 -1.85 -18.43
C ILE A 545 15.71 -1.36 -19.81
N ASP A 546 15.34 -2.08 -20.87
CA ASP A 546 15.69 -1.76 -22.26
C ASP A 546 17.20 -1.51 -22.51
N GLY A 547 18.05 -2.20 -21.75
CA GLY A 547 19.50 -2.08 -21.82
C GLY A 547 20.07 -0.78 -21.23
N ARG A 548 19.27 -0.01 -20.49
CA ARG A 548 19.72 1.15 -19.70
C ARG A 548 19.74 0.77 -18.24
N THR A 549 20.79 1.18 -17.53
CA THR A 549 20.93 0.95 -16.09
C THR A 549 20.86 2.27 -15.35
N TYR A 550 19.95 2.34 -14.38
CA TYR A 550 19.70 3.43 -13.47
C TYR A 550 20.28 3.04 -12.11
N THR A 551 21.31 3.74 -11.65
CA THR A 551 21.99 3.45 -10.38
C THR A 551 21.64 4.51 -9.36
N TYR A 552 21.03 4.08 -8.26
CA TYR A 552 20.63 4.94 -7.16
C TYR A 552 21.77 5.12 -6.16
N ASN A 553 21.83 6.32 -5.58
CA ASN A 553 22.73 6.66 -4.49
C ASN A 553 21.88 7.33 -3.38
N PRO A 554 21.69 6.65 -2.23
CA PRO A 554 20.85 7.15 -1.14
C PRO A 554 21.44 8.36 -0.40
N ALA A 555 22.70 8.74 -0.67
CA ALA A 555 23.35 9.83 0.05
C ALA A 555 22.62 11.19 -0.12
N GLY A 556 22.30 11.83 1.00
CA GLY A 556 21.64 13.14 1.01
C GLY A 556 20.13 13.03 0.81
N ASN A 557 19.60 13.63 -0.27
CA ASN A 557 18.19 13.53 -0.65
C ASN A 557 17.99 12.53 -1.82
N GLY A 558 18.87 11.52 -1.92
CA GLY A 558 18.88 10.58 -3.05
C GLY A 558 19.39 11.19 -4.38
N SER A 559 19.93 10.36 -5.25
CA SER A 559 20.21 10.72 -6.64
C SER A 559 20.32 9.48 -7.54
N VAL A 560 19.95 9.61 -8.81
CA VAL A 560 20.06 8.54 -9.81
C VAL A 560 21.05 8.93 -10.92
N SER A 561 21.87 7.98 -11.36
CA SER A 561 22.76 8.12 -12.50
C SER A 561 22.45 7.07 -13.55
N VAL A 562 22.47 7.46 -14.83
CA VAL A 562 22.03 6.61 -15.94
C VAL A 562 23.18 6.25 -16.87
N SER A 563 23.24 4.99 -17.27
CA SER A 563 24.19 4.47 -18.26
C SER A 563 23.50 3.57 -19.29
N GLY A 564 24.17 3.27 -20.40
CA GLY A 564 23.62 2.38 -21.45
C GLY A 564 22.75 3.05 -22.52
N GLY A 565 22.36 4.33 -22.36
CA GLY A 565 21.54 5.04 -23.35
C GLY A 565 21.23 6.49 -22.99
N THR A 566 20.27 7.09 -23.71
CA THR A 566 19.65 8.35 -23.31
C THR A 566 18.73 8.09 -22.14
N ASP A 567 18.76 8.94 -21.12
CA ASP A 567 17.87 8.87 -19.97
C ASP A 567 16.39 8.96 -20.39
N GLN A 568 15.58 8.06 -19.85
CA GLN A 568 14.12 7.97 -20.03
C GLN A 568 13.41 7.94 -18.68
N SER A 569 14.04 8.51 -17.66
CA SER A 569 13.51 8.52 -16.30
C SER A 569 13.34 9.91 -15.73
N THR A 570 12.49 9.98 -14.72
CA THR A 570 12.40 11.09 -13.77
C THR A 570 12.66 10.55 -12.36
N PHE A 571 13.16 11.40 -11.46
CA PHE A 571 13.44 11.01 -10.08
C PHE A 571 12.92 12.07 -9.12
N ASP A 572 11.99 11.68 -8.25
CA ASP A 572 11.48 12.53 -7.18
C ASP A 572 12.32 12.33 -5.90
N THR A 573 13.09 13.36 -5.54
CA THR A 573 13.95 13.36 -4.34
C THR A 573 13.19 13.46 -3.01
N THR A 574 11.87 13.68 -3.05
CA THR A 574 11.03 13.77 -1.84
C THR A 574 10.58 12.37 -1.39
N THR A 575 10.20 11.55 -2.37
CA THR A 575 9.72 10.18 -2.16
C THR A 575 10.79 9.13 -2.49
N ASN A 576 11.93 9.54 -3.07
CA ASN A 576 12.95 8.67 -3.64
C ASN A 576 12.41 7.70 -4.72
N THR A 577 11.39 8.15 -5.45
CA THR A 577 10.77 7.35 -6.51
C THR A 577 11.45 7.61 -7.85
N LEU A 578 11.91 6.52 -8.48
CA LEU A 578 12.44 6.51 -9.84
C LEU A 578 11.35 6.03 -10.80
N THR A 579 10.97 6.88 -11.73
CA THR A 579 9.96 6.58 -12.76
C THR A 579 10.64 6.41 -14.10
N ILE A 580 10.45 5.27 -14.78
CA ILE A 580 11.12 4.89 -16.02
C ILE A 580 10.08 4.60 -17.10
N SER A 581 10.12 5.33 -18.22
CA SER A 581 9.33 5.00 -19.41
C SER A 581 10.03 3.91 -20.24
N THR A 582 9.30 2.83 -20.52
CA THR A 582 9.77 1.62 -21.23
C THR A 582 9.69 1.77 -22.75
N ALA A 583 10.31 0.86 -23.49
CA ALA A 583 10.29 0.84 -24.95
C ALA A 583 8.93 0.43 -25.55
N ASN A 584 8.07 -0.24 -24.77
CA ASN A 584 6.69 -0.54 -25.18
C ASN A 584 5.71 0.56 -24.73
N SER A 585 6.21 1.71 -24.28
CA SER A 585 5.44 2.88 -23.83
C SER A 585 4.69 2.72 -22.51
N GLY A 586 4.94 1.66 -21.74
CA GLY A 586 4.52 1.58 -20.34
C GLY A 586 5.49 2.33 -19.43
N GLU A 587 5.13 2.52 -18.17
CA GLU A 587 5.94 3.22 -17.17
C GLU A 587 6.10 2.36 -15.92
N ILE A 588 7.28 2.36 -15.30
CA ILE A 588 7.47 1.76 -13.97
C ILE A 588 8.00 2.81 -13.00
N ALA A 589 7.27 3.04 -11.92
CA ALA A 589 7.68 3.84 -10.79
C ALA A 589 8.14 2.92 -9.66
N VAL A 590 9.36 3.09 -9.16
CA VAL A 590 9.91 2.30 -8.05
C VAL A 590 10.39 3.22 -6.95
N ASN A 591 9.88 3.02 -5.73
CA ASN A 591 10.46 3.62 -4.55
C ASN A 591 11.82 2.94 -4.28
N MET A 592 12.89 3.71 -4.44
CA MET A 592 14.24 3.16 -4.39
C MET A 592 14.69 2.79 -2.97
N ASP A 593 13.99 3.23 -1.93
CA ASP A 593 14.27 2.84 -0.55
C ASP A 593 13.51 1.55 -0.17
N THR A 594 12.24 1.43 -0.54
CA THR A 594 11.37 0.31 -0.09
C THR A 594 11.27 -0.84 -1.08
N GLY A 595 11.59 -0.60 -2.36
CA GLY A 595 11.40 -1.56 -3.44
C GLY A 595 9.96 -1.70 -3.94
N GLU A 596 9.01 -0.97 -3.35
CA GLU A 596 7.63 -0.89 -3.83
C GLU A 596 7.62 -0.32 -5.25
N TYR A 597 6.88 -0.96 -6.15
CA TYR A 597 6.76 -0.52 -7.53
C TYR A 597 5.31 -0.48 -7.98
N VAL A 598 5.05 0.42 -8.91
CA VAL A 598 3.84 0.47 -9.72
C VAL A 598 4.27 0.40 -11.18
N TYR A 599 3.78 -0.58 -11.92
CA TYR A 599 3.90 -0.63 -13.37
C TYR A 599 2.58 -0.20 -13.99
N THR A 600 2.63 0.84 -14.82
CA THR A 600 1.51 1.41 -15.54
C THR A 600 1.63 1.02 -17.01
N SER A 601 0.57 0.42 -17.56
CA SER A 601 0.51 0.03 -18.96
C SER A 601 0.52 1.26 -19.90
N PRO A 602 0.82 1.10 -21.20
CA PRO A 602 0.77 2.18 -22.17
C PRO A 602 -0.64 2.77 -22.28
N THR A 603 -0.71 4.07 -22.53
CA THR A 603 -1.95 4.79 -22.88
C THR A 603 -2.41 4.50 -24.33
N SER A 604 -2.26 3.25 -24.78
CA SER A 604 -2.67 2.80 -26.11
C SER A 604 -3.09 1.34 -26.10
N VAL A 605 -4.09 1.00 -26.93
CA VAL A 605 -4.67 -0.35 -26.97
C VAL A 605 -3.56 -1.37 -27.15
N VAL A 606 -3.42 -2.24 -26.15
CA VAL A 606 -2.56 -3.40 -26.26
C VAL A 606 -3.22 -4.33 -27.28
N THR A 607 -2.70 -4.34 -28.50
CA THR A 607 -3.22 -5.20 -29.60
C THR A 607 -2.50 -6.54 -29.71
N GLY A 608 -1.44 -6.73 -28.93
CA GLY A 608 -0.69 -7.96 -28.85
C GLY A 608 0.20 -7.98 -27.61
N ALA A 609 0.37 -9.17 -27.04
CA ALA A 609 1.11 -9.33 -25.80
C ALA A 609 2.57 -8.89 -25.97
N TYR A 610 3.10 -8.17 -24.98
CA TYR A 610 4.50 -7.80 -24.90
C TYR A 610 5.03 -8.01 -23.48
N THR A 611 6.35 -8.07 -23.36
CA THR A 611 7.01 -8.37 -22.08
C THR A 611 8.12 -7.37 -21.82
N GLU A 612 8.05 -6.71 -20.68
CA GLU A 612 9.14 -5.95 -20.10
C GLU A 612 10.11 -6.88 -19.40
N ASN A 613 11.41 -6.70 -19.67
CA ASN A 613 12.47 -7.47 -19.02
C ASN A 613 13.20 -6.53 -18.07
N ILE A 614 13.08 -6.81 -16.77
CA ILE A 614 13.59 -5.95 -15.71
C ILE A 614 14.67 -6.72 -14.99
N ALA A 615 15.88 -6.16 -14.92
CA ALA A 615 16.94 -6.66 -14.06
C ALA A 615 17.22 -5.61 -12.99
N TYR A 616 17.41 -6.03 -11.74
CA TYR A 616 17.65 -5.10 -10.65
C TYR A 616 18.65 -5.66 -9.64
N GLN A 617 19.22 -4.76 -8.86
CA GLN A 617 20.07 -5.07 -7.73
C GLN A 617 19.53 -4.36 -6.50
N ILE A 618 19.41 -5.09 -5.40
CA ILE A 618 19.16 -4.52 -4.08
C ILE A 618 20.46 -4.55 -3.28
N SER A 619 20.57 -3.66 -2.30
CA SER A 619 21.73 -3.57 -1.41
C SER A 619 21.27 -3.15 -0.04
N ASP A 620 21.80 -3.80 0.97
CA ASP A 620 21.70 -3.43 2.37
C ASP A 620 22.67 -2.29 2.76
N SER A 621 22.85 -2.13 4.07
CA SER A 621 23.58 -1.03 4.70
C SER A 621 25.09 -1.17 4.70
N ASP A 622 25.63 -2.38 4.77
CA ASP A 622 27.07 -2.62 4.71
C ASP A 622 27.57 -2.89 3.27
N GLY A 623 26.63 -3.09 2.34
CA GLY A 623 26.82 -2.87 0.91
C GLY A 623 26.73 -4.12 0.06
N ASP A 624 26.31 -5.21 0.67
CA ASP A 624 26.00 -6.48 0.06
C ASP A 624 24.94 -6.32 -1.03
N VAL A 625 24.96 -7.23 -2.01
CA VAL A 625 24.13 -7.08 -3.21
C VAL A 625 23.51 -8.38 -3.66
N GLN A 626 22.20 -8.31 -3.91
CA GLN A 626 21.49 -9.39 -4.59
C GLN A 626 20.96 -8.91 -5.94
N SER A 627 21.29 -9.66 -6.99
CA SER A 627 20.79 -9.42 -8.34
C SER A 627 19.60 -10.32 -8.64
N ALA A 628 18.57 -9.75 -9.26
CA ALA A 628 17.43 -10.50 -9.77
C ALA A 628 17.06 -10.04 -11.18
N THR A 629 16.38 -10.93 -11.89
CA THR A 629 15.77 -10.63 -13.18
C THR A 629 14.34 -11.11 -13.15
N GLY A 630 13.45 -10.32 -13.74
CA GLY A 630 12.04 -10.60 -13.79
C GLY A 630 11.39 -10.07 -15.07
N THR A 631 10.13 -10.42 -15.24
CA THR A 631 9.30 -9.99 -16.35
C THR A 631 7.98 -9.41 -15.89
N ILE A 632 7.51 -8.41 -16.62
CA ILE A 632 6.12 -7.95 -16.57
C ILE A 632 5.55 -8.16 -17.97
N THR A 633 4.57 -9.03 -18.11
CA THR A 633 3.89 -9.31 -19.38
C THR A 633 2.53 -8.66 -19.37
N VAL A 634 2.25 -7.87 -20.40
CA VAL A 634 0.94 -7.25 -20.61
C VAL A 634 0.28 -7.94 -21.80
N GLU A 635 -0.88 -8.51 -21.57
CA GLU A 635 -1.67 -9.21 -22.59
C GLU A 635 -2.84 -8.35 -23.08
N PRO A 636 -3.25 -8.46 -24.36
CA PRO A 636 -4.42 -7.75 -24.85
C PRO A 636 -5.71 -8.36 -24.28
N PRO A 637 -6.82 -7.60 -24.25
CA PRO A 637 -8.14 -8.17 -23.98
C PRO A 637 -8.46 -9.31 -24.97
N THR A 638 -9.14 -10.34 -24.50
CA THR A 638 -9.53 -11.48 -25.36
C THR A 638 -10.92 -11.24 -25.94
N ILE A 639 -10.96 -10.76 -27.18
CA ILE A 639 -12.20 -10.40 -27.88
C ILE A 639 -12.55 -11.45 -28.95
N GLY A 640 -13.81 -11.88 -28.95
CA GLY A 640 -14.43 -12.77 -29.92
C GLY A 640 -14.77 -12.08 -31.25
N THR A 641 -15.75 -12.64 -31.94
CA THR A 641 -16.27 -12.17 -33.22
C THR A 641 -17.79 -11.99 -33.12
N SER A 642 -18.44 -11.44 -34.15
CA SER A 642 -19.91 -11.35 -34.19
C SER A 642 -20.62 -12.67 -34.50
N GLY A 643 -19.99 -13.82 -34.22
CA GLY A 643 -20.67 -15.11 -34.26
C GLY A 643 -20.13 -16.04 -33.18
N ASN A 644 -20.83 -17.16 -32.97
CA ASN A 644 -20.57 -18.08 -31.85
C ASN A 644 -19.10 -18.50 -31.69
N ASP A 645 -18.51 -18.07 -30.59
CA ASP A 645 -17.12 -18.28 -30.22
C ASP A 645 -16.99 -19.14 -28.94
N THR A 646 -15.77 -19.61 -28.70
CA THR A 646 -15.41 -20.28 -27.46
C THR A 646 -14.08 -19.71 -27.02
N ILE A 647 -14.14 -18.93 -25.96
CA ILE A 647 -13.04 -18.17 -25.38
C ILE A 647 -12.67 -18.83 -24.06
N THR A 648 -11.37 -18.94 -23.80
CA THR A 648 -10.85 -19.50 -22.56
C THR A 648 -9.70 -18.61 -22.12
N GLY A 649 -9.85 -18.06 -20.92
CA GLY A 649 -8.86 -17.24 -20.22
C GLY A 649 -7.65 -18.03 -19.74
N PHE A 650 -6.83 -17.37 -18.95
CA PHE A 650 -5.56 -17.84 -18.43
C PHE A 650 -5.72 -18.19 -16.94
N SER A 651 -4.68 -17.93 -16.13
CA SER A 651 -4.71 -18.21 -14.68
C SER A 651 -4.53 -16.94 -13.84
N HIS A 652 -4.59 -15.79 -14.49
CA HIS A 652 -4.51 -14.45 -13.96
C HIS A 652 -5.69 -13.66 -14.53
N GLY A 653 -6.06 -12.55 -13.88
CA GLY A 653 -7.26 -11.79 -14.25
C GLY A 653 -7.30 -11.39 -15.72
N ASP A 654 -8.39 -11.74 -16.39
CA ASP A 654 -8.63 -11.56 -17.80
C ASP A 654 -9.76 -10.56 -18.08
N TYR A 655 -9.72 -9.94 -19.26
CA TYR A 655 -10.86 -9.24 -19.84
C TYR A 655 -11.31 -9.98 -21.09
N MET A 656 -12.58 -10.44 -21.11
CA MET A 656 -13.13 -11.23 -22.20
C MET A 656 -14.45 -10.67 -22.72
N MET A 657 -14.58 -10.60 -24.05
CA MET A 657 -15.79 -10.14 -24.72
C MET A 657 -16.19 -11.08 -25.87
N GLY A 658 -17.41 -11.60 -25.86
CA GLY A 658 -17.95 -12.46 -26.93
C GLY A 658 -18.37 -11.67 -28.17
N LEU A 659 -18.93 -10.48 -27.97
CA LEU A 659 -19.56 -9.58 -28.95
C LEU A 659 -20.95 -10.00 -29.36
N GLY A 660 -21.11 -10.93 -30.30
CA GLY A 660 -22.44 -11.34 -30.71
C GLY A 660 -22.47 -12.75 -31.26
N GLY A 661 -23.64 -13.39 -31.22
CA GLY A 661 -23.76 -14.84 -31.41
C GLY A 661 -23.86 -15.54 -30.06
N ASP A 662 -24.07 -16.87 -30.06
CA ASP A 662 -24.13 -17.62 -28.79
C ASP A 662 -22.73 -18.11 -28.40
N ASP A 663 -22.11 -17.45 -27.43
CA ASP A 663 -20.72 -17.59 -27.05
C ASP A 663 -20.51 -18.42 -25.78
N ILE A 664 -19.29 -18.94 -25.60
CA ILE A 664 -18.86 -19.61 -24.36
C ILE A 664 -17.57 -18.94 -23.89
N LEU A 665 -17.62 -18.27 -22.74
CA LEU A 665 -16.49 -17.60 -22.09
C LEU A 665 -16.17 -18.32 -20.79
N SER A 666 -14.88 -18.59 -20.55
CA SER A 666 -14.40 -19.30 -19.36
C SER A 666 -13.12 -18.65 -18.85
N GLY A 667 -13.14 -17.99 -17.69
CA GLY A 667 -11.98 -17.27 -17.13
C GLY A 667 -10.90 -18.18 -16.56
N ASN A 668 -11.32 -19.25 -15.89
CA ASN A 668 -10.50 -20.23 -15.18
C ASN A 668 -9.93 -19.74 -13.85
N GLY A 669 -8.95 -18.84 -13.83
CA GLY A 669 -8.29 -18.42 -12.59
C GLY A 669 -7.86 -16.97 -12.66
N GLY A 670 -7.92 -16.25 -11.55
CA GLY A 670 -7.75 -14.79 -11.51
C GLY A 670 -9.09 -14.09 -11.38
N SER A 671 -9.07 -12.78 -11.12
CA SER A 671 -10.29 -11.96 -11.10
C SER A 671 -10.59 -11.46 -12.51
N ASP A 672 -11.57 -12.09 -13.15
CA ASP A 672 -11.87 -11.92 -14.56
C ASP A 672 -13.07 -10.99 -14.79
N VAL A 673 -13.13 -10.36 -15.97
CA VAL A 673 -14.34 -9.66 -16.45
C VAL A 673 -14.85 -10.32 -17.71
N LEU A 674 -16.09 -10.81 -17.68
CA LEU A 674 -16.73 -11.57 -18.76
C LEU A 674 -17.95 -10.83 -19.30
N ILE A 675 -17.92 -10.53 -20.59
CA ILE A 675 -19.01 -9.87 -21.33
C ILE A 675 -19.44 -10.77 -22.48
N GLY A 676 -20.62 -11.39 -22.39
CA GLY A 676 -21.17 -12.23 -23.47
C GLY A 676 -21.44 -11.42 -24.73
N GLY A 677 -22.29 -10.41 -24.60
CA GLY A 677 -22.70 -9.53 -25.69
C GLY A 677 -24.10 -9.90 -26.20
N GLU A 678 -24.37 -9.71 -27.50
CA GLU A 678 -25.66 -10.08 -28.08
C GLU A 678 -25.75 -11.59 -28.30
N GLY A 679 -26.58 -12.32 -27.56
CA GLY A 679 -26.59 -13.76 -27.78
C GLY A 679 -27.39 -14.57 -26.81
N THR A 680 -26.98 -15.82 -26.64
CA THR A 680 -27.37 -16.68 -25.54
C THR A 680 -26.08 -17.29 -25.05
N ASP A 681 -25.43 -16.59 -24.15
CA ASP A 681 -24.04 -16.85 -23.83
C ASP A 681 -23.91 -17.72 -22.60
N VAL A 682 -22.74 -18.33 -22.46
CA VAL A 682 -22.36 -19.09 -21.27
C VAL A 682 -21.11 -18.46 -20.70
N LEU A 683 -21.23 -17.84 -19.54
CA LEU A 683 -20.14 -17.18 -18.84
C LEU A 683 -19.77 -17.99 -17.60
N TRP A 684 -18.52 -18.42 -17.52
CA TRP A 684 -17.95 -19.12 -16.37
C TRP A 684 -16.75 -18.32 -15.85
N GLY A 685 -16.84 -17.72 -14.66
CA GLY A 685 -15.75 -16.97 -14.04
C GLY A 685 -14.56 -17.88 -13.76
N GLY A 686 -14.63 -18.67 -12.70
CA GLY A 686 -13.60 -19.66 -12.37
C GLY A 686 -13.18 -19.60 -10.92
N GLU A 687 -11.87 -19.51 -10.67
CA GLU A 687 -11.28 -19.20 -9.36
C GLU A 687 -10.89 -17.72 -9.33
N GLY A 688 -11.28 -16.97 -8.30
CA GLY A 688 -11.02 -15.53 -8.21
C GLY A 688 -12.30 -14.75 -7.99
N ASP A 689 -12.19 -13.44 -7.78
CA ASP A 689 -13.36 -12.57 -7.60
C ASP A 689 -13.73 -11.99 -8.97
N ASP A 690 -14.72 -12.58 -9.64
CA ASP A 690 -15.05 -12.30 -11.05
C ASP A 690 -16.18 -11.26 -11.21
N ILE A 691 -16.20 -10.55 -12.34
CA ILE A 691 -17.32 -9.68 -12.75
C ILE A 691 -17.93 -10.24 -14.04
N LEU A 692 -19.22 -10.56 -13.98
CA LEU A 692 -19.96 -11.12 -15.11
C LEU A 692 -21.11 -10.18 -15.47
N VAL A 693 -21.11 -9.68 -16.71
CA VAL A 693 -22.13 -8.75 -17.20
C VAL A 693 -23.40 -9.51 -17.54
N PHE A 694 -24.52 -9.08 -16.94
CA PHE A 694 -25.80 -9.72 -17.13
C PHE A 694 -26.44 -9.38 -18.48
N ASP A 695 -26.94 -10.43 -19.15
CA ASP A 695 -28.02 -10.37 -20.11
C ASP A 695 -29.07 -11.43 -19.76
N THR A 696 -30.34 -11.10 -20.00
CA THR A 696 -31.50 -11.99 -19.84
C THR A 696 -31.39 -13.33 -20.57
N ALA A 697 -30.63 -13.41 -21.66
CA ALA A 697 -30.46 -14.64 -22.43
C ALA A 697 -29.36 -15.57 -21.88
N ASP A 698 -28.48 -15.08 -21.00
CA ASP A 698 -27.23 -15.75 -20.69
C ASP A 698 -27.35 -16.79 -19.58
N THR A 699 -26.35 -17.64 -19.47
CA THR A 699 -26.12 -18.55 -18.34
C THR A 699 -24.81 -18.20 -17.69
N ILE A 700 -24.84 -17.84 -16.41
CA ILE A 700 -23.73 -17.23 -15.68
C ILE A 700 -23.42 -18.08 -14.44
N ASP A 701 -22.15 -18.45 -14.29
CA ASP A 701 -21.60 -19.11 -13.11
C ASP A 701 -20.34 -18.35 -12.67
N GLY A 702 -20.35 -17.71 -11.49
CA GLY A 702 -19.17 -16.98 -10.99
C GLY A 702 -18.04 -17.95 -10.66
N GLY A 703 -18.27 -18.82 -9.69
CA GLY A 703 -17.41 -19.98 -9.46
C GLY A 703 -16.91 -20.02 -8.02
N ALA A 704 -15.61 -19.84 -7.84
CA ALA A 704 -14.95 -19.89 -6.55
C ALA A 704 -14.27 -18.55 -6.26
N GLY A 705 -14.88 -17.75 -5.40
CA GLY A 705 -14.38 -16.47 -4.96
C GLY A 705 -15.54 -15.66 -4.43
N THR A 706 -15.44 -14.34 -4.52
CA THR A 706 -16.54 -13.39 -4.30
C THR A 706 -16.93 -12.81 -5.66
N ASP A 707 -17.97 -13.36 -6.26
CA ASP A 707 -18.28 -13.06 -7.65
C ASP A 707 -19.42 -12.03 -7.77
N THR A 708 -19.30 -11.15 -8.77
CA THR A 708 -20.19 -10.02 -9.02
C THR A 708 -20.98 -10.21 -10.30
N LEU A 709 -22.30 -10.11 -10.19
CA LEU A 709 -23.20 -9.94 -11.32
C LEU A 709 -23.41 -8.45 -11.56
N PHE A 710 -23.00 -7.95 -12.73
CA PHE A 710 -23.19 -6.55 -13.10
C PHE A 710 -24.47 -6.38 -13.93
N VAL A 711 -25.38 -5.52 -13.47
CA VAL A 711 -26.62 -5.17 -14.17
C VAL A 711 -26.47 -3.76 -14.75
N LYS A 712 -26.54 -3.68 -16.08
CA LYS A 712 -26.38 -2.44 -16.84
C LYS A 712 -27.47 -1.40 -16.53
N ALA A 713 -27.19 -0.16 -16.89
CA ALA A 713 -28.07 0.97 -16.64
C ALA A 713 -29.48 0.75 -17.20
N GLY A 714 -30.50 1.08 -16.40
CA GLY A 714 -31.92 0.95 -16.74
C GLY A 714 -32.45 -0.49 -16.89
N GLU A 715 -31.60 -1.51 -16.79
CA GLU A 715 -32.02 -2.91 -16.93
C GLU A 715 -32.75 -3.42 -15.68
N SER A 716 -33.74 -4.29 -15.88
CA SER A 716 -34.51 -4.90 -14.80
C SER A 716 -34.36 -6.42 -14.82
N VAL A 717 -33.78 -6.99 -13.75
CA VAL A 717 -33.55 -8.43 -13.61
C VAL A 717 -34.61 -9.06 -12.71
N ASP A 718 -35.54 -9.80 -13.31
CA ASP A 718 -36.52 -10.60 -12.56
C ASP A 718 -35.98 -11.99 -12.20
N PHE A 719 -35.57 -12.15 -10.94
CA PHE A 719 -35.00 -13.41 -10.46
C PHE A 719 -36.01 -14.56 -10.47
N THR A 720 -37.32 -14.29 -10.42
CA THR A 720 -38.31 -15.37 -10.55
C THR A 720 -38.26 -16.06 -11.91
N SER A 721 -37.78 -15.35 -12.93
CA SER A 721 -37.68 -15.80 -14.32
C SER A 721 -36.28 -16.33 -14.66
N TYR A 722 -35.21 -15.73 -14.10
CA TYR A 722 -33.83 -15.95 -14.56
C TYR A 722 -32.90 -16.65 -13.56
N VAL A 723 -33.31 -16.85 -12.29
CA VAL A 723 -32.44 -17.45 -11.25
C VAL A 723 -31.83 -18.80 -11.63
N SER A 724 -32.50 -19.60 -12.48
CA SER A 724 -31.98 -20.92 -12.88
C SER A 724 -30.76 -20.87 -13.80
N GLN A 725 -30.46 -19.70 -14.35
CA GLN A 725 -29.30 -19.41 -15.19
C GLN A 725 -28.12 -18.84 -14.39
N LEU A 726 -28.31 -18.54 -13.11
CA LEU A 726 -27.33 -17.83 -12.27
C LEU A 726 -26.84 -18.76 -11.15
N SER A 727 -25.53 -18.84 -10.93
CA SER A 727 -24.93 -19.56 -9.79
C SER A 727 -23.58 -19.01 -9.36
N ASN A 728 -23.22 -19.29 -8.10
CA ASN A 728 -22.02 -18.83 -7.40
C ASN A 728 -21.77 -17.32 -7.59
N LEU A 729 -22.71 -16.49 -7.15
CA LEU A 729 -22.63 -15.03 -7.20
C LEU A 729 -22.95 -14.46 -5.80
N GLU A 730 -22.02 -13.70 -5.23
CA GLU A 730 -22.11 -13.12 -3.88
C GLU A 730 -22.50 -11.64 -3.90
N ILE A 731 -22.29 -10.96 -5.03
CA ILE A 731 -22.56 -9.54 -5.22
C ILE A 731 -23.44 -9.35 -6.45
N ILE A 732 -24.45 -8.49 -6.33
CA ILE A 732 -25.12 -7.87 -7.48
C ILE A 732 -24.77 -6.39 -7.45
N GLN A 733 -24.17 -5.92 -8.54
CA GLN A 733 -23.87 -4.51 -8.75
C GLN A 733 -24.88 -3.94 -9.75
N LEU A 734 -25.59 -2.91 -9.33
CA LEU A 734 -26.59 -2.18 -10.10
C LEU A 734 -25.97 -0.88 -10.59
N ASP A 735 -25.98 -0.69 -11.90
CA ASP A 735 -25.71 0.61 -12.50
C ASP A 735 -26.94 1.52 -12.39
N ILE A 736 -26.84 2.78 -12.84
CA ILE A 736 -27.90 3.78 -12.72
C ILE A 736 -29.25 3.28 -13.27
N GLY A 737 -30.32 3.45 -12.49
CA GLY A 737 -31.69 3.02 -12.83
C GLY A 737 -31.90 1.51 -12.88
N ALA A 738 -30.87 0.69 -12.61
CA ALA A 738 -30.97 -0.76 -12.69
C ALA A 738 -31.77 -1.33 -11.51
N LYS A 739 -32.55 -2.39 -11.78
CA LYS A 739 -33.48 -2.97 -10.80
C LYS A 739 -33.33 -4.48 -10.69
N VAL A 740 -33.47 -4.97 -9.47
CA VAL A 740 -33.57 -6.41 -9.16
C VAL A 740 -34.97 -6.70 -8.64
N LEU A 741 -35.68 -7.59 -9.32
CA LEU A 741 -37.07 -7.91 -9.02
C LEU A 741 -37.22 -9.34 -8.48
N GLY A 742 -38.20 -9.52 -7.60
CA GLY A 742 -38.61 -10.83 -7.09
C GLY A 742 -37.53 -11.65 -6.37
N LEU A 743 -36.62 -11.01 -5.64
CA LEU A 743 -35.51 -11.69 -4.97
C LEU A 743 -35.99 -12.43 -3.70
N SER A 744 -36.32 -13.72 -3.84
CA SER A 744 -36.78 -14.53 -2.72
C SER A 744 -35.64 -15.16 -1.91
N GLN A 745 -35.95 -15.67 -0.70
CA GLN A 745 -35.00 -16.46 0.08
C GLN A 745 -34.41 -17.64 -0.71
N SER A 746 -35.24 -18.30 -1.55
CA SER A 746 -34.78 -19.41 -2.39
C SER A 746 -33.83 -18.96 -3.49
N ASP A 747 -34.02 -17.75 -4.02
CA ASP A 747 -33.20 -17.24 -5.11
C ASP A 747 -31.82 -16.89 -4.60
N VAL A 748 -31.73 -16.18 -3.47
CA VAL A 748 -30.45 -15.88 -2.82
C VAL A 748 -29.65 -17.16 -2.50
N SER A 749 -30.31 -18.20 -1.98
CA SER A 749 -29.64 -19.48 -1.73
C SER A 749 -29.29 -20.25 -3.02
N GLY A 750 -29.99 -19.99 -4.11
CA GLY A 750 -29.73 -20.58 -5.43
C GLY A 750 -28.51 -19.95 -6.11
N ILE A 751 -28.45 -18.61 -6.10
CA ILE A 751 -27.39 -17.86 -6.78
C ILE A 751 -26.08 -17.85 -6.00
N THR A 752 -26.08 -17.68 -4.68
CA THR A 752 -24.82 -17.58 -3.91
C THR A 752 -24.18 -18.94 -3.64
N GLY A 753 -24.90 -20.05 -3.82
CA GLY A 753 -24.50 -21.35 -3.25
C GLY A 753 -24.37 -21.35 -1.70
N GLY A 754 -24.70 -20.23 -1.04
CA GLY A 754 -24.47 -19.91 0.35
C GLY A 754 -25.68 -19.21 0.97
N SER A 755 -25.43 -18.22 1.83
CA SER A 755 -26.49 -17.57 2.61
C SER A 755 -26.33 -16.06 2.76
N VAL A 756 -25.40 -15.42 2.05
CA VAL A 756 -25.22 -13.96 2.10
C VAL A 756 -25.08 -13.43 0.68
N LEU A 757 -25.87 -12.42 0.33
CA LEU A 757 -25.76 -11.66 -0.91
C LEU A 757 -25.60 -10.19 -0.59
N LYS A 758 -24.73 -9.50 -1.32
CA LYS A 758 -24.59 -8.04 -1.29
C LYS A 758 -25.23 -7.42 -2.54
N ILE A 759 -25.90 -6.29 -2.37
CA ILE A 759 -26.45 -5.49 -3.46
C ILE A 759 -25.86 -4.09 -3.31
N ILE A 760 -25.18 -3.66 -4.35
CA ILE A 760 -24.45 -2.40 -4.46
C ILE A 760 -25.11 -1.63 -5.60
N GLY A 761 -25.34 -0.34 -5.41
CA GLY A 761 -26.01 0.54 -6.37
C GLY A 761 -26.11 1.95 -5.82
N ASN A 762 -26.93 2.77 -6.44
CA ASN A 762 -27.17 4.16 -6.06
C ASN A 762 -28.65 4.43 -5.75
N GLU A 763 -29.01 5.70 -5.55
CA GLU A 763 -30.37 6.14 -5.22
C GLU A 763 -31.41 5.91 -6.32
N THR A 764 -30.99 5.77 -7.57
CA THR A 764 -31.88 5.42 -8.69
C THR A 764 -32.07 3.90 -8.83
N SER A 765 -31.31 3.10 -8.07
CA SER A 765 -31.34 1.64 -8.12
C SER A 765 -32.40 1.07 -7.18
N GLY A 766 -33.02 -0.05 -7.56
CA GLY A 766 -34.10 -0.66 -6.77
C GLY A 766 -33.96 -2.18 -6.58
N VAL A 767 -34.35 -2.67 -5.40
CA VAL A 767 -34.44 -4.12 -5.12
C VAL A 767 -35.78 -4.53 -4.52
N GLU A 768 -36.49 -5.45 -5.16
CA GLU A 768 -37.68 -6.10 -4.61
C GLU A 768 -37.32 -7.40 -3.88
N LEU A 769 -37.51 -7.41 -2.56
CA LEU A 769 -37.28 -8.58 -1.71
C LEU A 769 -38.57 -9.41 -1.55
N ASP A 770 -38.73 -10.49 -2.32
CA ASP A 770 -39.91 -11.36 -2.21
C ASP A 770 -39.88 -12.25 -0.95
N GLY A 771 -41.00 -12.28 -0.22
CA GLY A 771 -41.22 -13.11 0.96
C GLY A 771 -41.13 -12.34 2.28
N SER A 772 -40.71 -13.02 3.35
CA SER A 772 -40.68 -12.45 4.71
C SER A 772 -39.24 -12.22 5.15
N TRP A 773 -38.76 -11.00 4.97
CA TRP A 773 -37.45 -10.53 5.40
C TRP A 773 -37.56 -9.77 6.73
N THR A 774 -36.55 -9.91 7.58
CA THR A 774 -36.46 -9.23 8.88
C THR A 774 -35.25 -8.30 8.85
N VAL A 775 -35.46 -7.02 9.14
CA VAL A 775 -34.40 -6.02 9.18
C VAL A 775 -33.52 -6.22 10.42
N GLY A 776 -32.21 -6.19 10.19
CA GLY A 776 -31.14 -6.25 11.18
C GLY A 776 -30.63 -4.85 11.54
N SER A 777 -29.46 -4.79 12.16
CA SER A 777 -28.76 -3.51 12.32
C SER A 777 -27.93 -3.23 11.08
N GLN A 778 -27.86 -1.96 10.68
CA GLN A 778 -26.90 -1.50 9.69
C GLN A 778 -25.46 -1.87 10.07
N ILE A 779 -24.64 -2.08 9.05
CA ILE A 779 -23.21 -2.37 9.18
C ILE A 779 -22.43 -1.50 8.21
N VAL A 780 -21.16 -1.25 8.54
CA VAL A 780 -20.22 -0.62 7.62
C VAL A 780 -19.15 -1.66 7.27
N GLU A 781 -19.00 -1.94 5.98
CA GLU A 781 -17.97 -2.83 5.43
C GLU A 781 -17.23 -2.05 4.33
N ASP A 782 -15.90 -1.99 4.43
CA ASP A 782 -15.04 -1.34 3.42
C ASP A 782 -15.43 0.13 3.11
N GLY A 783 -15.92 0.85 4.13
CA GLY A 783 -16.37 2.24 4.00
C GLY A 783 -17.81 2.42 3.52
N VAL A 784 -18.48 1.34 3.10
CA VAL A 784 -19.86 1.36 2.60
C VAL A 784 -20.84 0.93 3.69
N THR A 785 -21.92 1.70 3.87
CA THR A 785 -23.01 1.36 4.80
C THR A 785 -24.01 0.44 4.12
N PHE A 786 -24.41 -0.64 4.81
CA PHE A 786 -25.42 -1.58 4.33
C PHE A 786 -26.58 -1.74 5.32
N ASN A 787 -27.80 -1.68 4.78
CA ASN A 787 -29.01 -2.19 5.41
C ASN A 787 -29.03 -3.73 5.32
N VAL A 788 -29.33 -4.42 6.43
CA VAL A 788 -29.21 -5.88 6.53
C VAL A 788 -30.57 -6.52 6.66
N TYR A 789 -30.93 -7.39 5.72
CA TYR A 789 -32.20 -8.13 5.69
C TYR A 789 -31.96 -9.61 5.87
N THR A 790 -32.72 -10.26 6.74
CA THR A 790 -32.55 -11.68 7.07
C THR A 790 -33.84 -12.48 6.89
N SER A 791 -33.74 -13.64 6.24
CA SER A 791 -34.85 -14.59 6.14
C SER A 791 -34.32 -16.01 6.37
N GLY A 792 -34.75 -16.64 7.47
CA GLY A 792 -34.25 -17.95 7.88
C GLY A 792 -32.75 -17.92 8.22
N SER A 793 -31.93 -18.58 7.39
CA SER A 793 -30.46 -18.54 7.49
C SER A 793 -29.81 -17.61 6.47
N THR A 794 -30.62 -17.00 5.59
CA THR A 794 -30.17 -16.18 4.47
C THR A 794 -30.15 -14.71 4.87
N THR A 795 -29.17 -13.97 4.35
CA THR A 795 -28.95 -12.56 4.58
C THR A 795 -28.79 -11.85 3.23
N VAL A 796 -29.44 -10.71 3.05
CA VAL A 796 -29.17 -9.76 1.96
C VAL A 796 -28.68 -8.47 2.61
N LYS A 797 -27.59 -7.91 2.09
CA LYS A 797 -27.04 -6.62 2.48
C LYS A 797 -27.28 -5.67 1.31
N VAL A 798 -28.09 -4.63 1.51
CA VAL A 798 -28.40 -3.64 0.49
C VAL A 798 -27.69 -2.36 0.87
N GLN A 799 -26.90 -1.80 -0.04
CA GLN A 799 -26.18 -0.55 0.19
C GLN A 799 -27.17 0.58 0.50
N GLU A 800 -26.83 1.43 1.47
CA GLU A 800 -27.58 2.66 1.75
C GLU A 800 -27.64 3.53 0.49
N GLY A 801 -28.84 3.99 0.13
CA GLY A 801 -29.15 4.63 -1.15
C GLY A 801 -30.02 3.75 -2.05
N VAL A 802 -29.83 2.43 -2.10
CA VAL A 802 -30.65 1.56 -2.95
C VAL A 802 -32.04 1.35 -2.32
N TYR A 803 -33.11 1.71 -3.03
CA TYR A 803 -34.49 1.61 -2.52
C TYR A 803 -35.00 0.18 -2.43
N LEU A 804 -35.79 -0.12 -1.39
CA LEU A 804 -36.58 -1.34 -1.32
C LEU A 804 -37.84 -1.20 -2.17
N LEU A 805 -37.92 -1.95 -3.25
CA LEU A 805 -39.04 -1.90 -4.16
C LEU A 805 -40.17 -2.82 -3.70
N THR A 806 -41.39 -2.29 -3.63
CA THR A 806 -42.61 -3.08 -3.46
C THR A 806 -43.59 -2.78 -4.60
N ILE A 807 -43.78 -3.73 -5.50
CA ILE A 807 -44.64 -3.56 -6.68
C ILE A 807 -45.99 -4.26 -6.47
N ASP A 808 -47.08 -3.57 -6.79
CA ASP A 808 -48.38 -4.24 -6.90
C ASP A 808 -48.40 -5.26 -8.05
N SER A 809 -48.71 -6.52 -7.71
CA SER A 809 -48.89 -7.59 -8.68
C SER A 809 -50.36 -7.78 -9.13
N ASN A 810 -51.34 -6.98 -8.65
CA ASN A 810 -52.76 -7.05 -9.05
C ASN A 810 -53.53 -5.71 -8.94
N SER A 811 -54.10 -5.19 -10.03
CA SER A 811 -54.91 -3.96 -10.03
C SER A 811 -55.85 -3.74 -8.82
N GLY A 812 -55.65 -2.64 -8.09
CA GLY A 812 -56.52 -2.18 -6.99
C GLY A 812 -56.18 -2.81 -5.64
N SER A 813 -54.89 -2.88 -5.31
CA SER A 813 -54.32 -3.46 -4.10
C SER A 813 -54.07 -2.44 -3.00
N THR A 814 -53.78 -2.95 -1.81
CA THR A 814 -53.19 -2.15 -0.74
C THR A 814 -51.73 -2.58 -0.64
N VAL A 815 -50.83 -1.67 -0.99
CA VAL A 815 -49.39 -1.81 -0.91
C VAL A 815 -48.93 -1.14 0.38
N GLN A 816 -48.09 -1.84 1.14
CA GLN A 816 -47.48 -1.32 2.36
C GLN A 816 -45.99 -1.61 2.30
N GLY A 817 -45.18 -0.65 2.74
CA GLY A 817 -43.73 -0.78 2.87
C GLY A 817 -43.26 -2.02 3.62
N ILE A 818 -42.02 -2.44 3.34
CA ILE A 818 -41.42 -3.62 3.97
C ILE A 818 -41.29 -3.36 5.48
N ASN A 819 -41.33 -4.42 6.30
CA ASN A 819 -41.30 -4.31 7.77
C ASN A 819 -42.46 -3.50 8.40
N SER A 820 -43.58 -3.35 7.68
CA SER A 820 -44.73 -2.50 8.04
C SER A 820 -44.51 -1.00 7.78
N GLY A 821 -43.53 -0.66 6.92
CA GLY A 821 -43.19 0.72 6.57
C GLY A 821 -42.34 1.37 7.65
N SER A 822 -41.09 0.96 7.77
CA SER A 822 -40.15 1.56 8.75
C SER A 822 -38.77 1.83 8.17
N GLU A 823 -38.63 1.66 6.86
CA GLU A 823 -37.41 1.77 6.06
C GLU A 823 -37.75 2.64 4.86
N ASN A 824 -36.74 3.12 4.12
CA ASN A 824 -36.97 3.88 2.90
C ASN A 824 -37.45 2.93 1.79
N ASP A 825 -38.75 2.98 1.48
CA ASP A 825 -39.43 2.08 0.56
C ASP A 825 -39.80 2.82 -0.75
N TRP A 826 -39.63 2.17 -1.91
CA TRP A 826 -40.22 2.59 -3.18
C TRP A 826 -41.47 1.75 -3.46
N LEU A 827 -42.64 2.38 -3.38
CA LEU A 827 -43.94 1.74 -3.58
C LEU A 827 -44.52 2.08 -4.96
N ILE A 828 -44.84 1.07 -5.77
CA ILE A 828 -45.42 1.25 -7.11
C ILE A 828 -46.78 0.55 -7.22
N GLY A 829 -47.84 1.32 -7.45
CA GLY A 829 -49.23 0.88 -7.58
C GLY A 829 -49.63 0.37 -8.97
N ASN A 830 -48.91 0.74 -10.03
CA ASN A 830 -49.21 0.38 -11.43
C ASN A 830 -50.62 0.83 -11.89
N ASN A 831 -51.42 -0.07 -12.47
CA ASN A 831 -52.74 0.26 -12.99
C ASN A 831 -53.80 -0.18 -11.97
N GLY A 832 -54.66 0.73 -11.52
CA GLY A 832 -55.69 0.33 -10.58
C GLY A 832 -56.36 1.48 -9.84
N ASN A 833 -56.49 1.27 -8.54
CA ASN A 833 -57.21 2.08 -7.58
C ASN A 833 -56.65 1.63 -6.24
N ASP A 834 -55.42 2.04 -6.01
CA ASP A 834 -54.46 1.47 -5.11
C ASP A 834 -54.39 2.31 -3.82
N ILE A 835 -53.91 1.67 -2.76
CA ILE A 835 -53.64 2.32 -1.48
C ILE A 835 -52.18 2.05 -1.17
N LEU A 836 -51.34 3.07 -1.25
CA LEU A 836 -49.91 2.98 -0.93
C LEU A 836 -49.69 3.61 0.44
N ASN A 837 -48.98 2.92 1.32
CA ASN A 837 -48.63 3.41 2.64
C ASN A 837 -47.13 3.17 2.86
N GLY A 838 -46.35 4.25 2.82
CA GLY A 838 -44.90 4.27 3.05
C GLY A 838 -44.59 3.82 4.46
N GLY A 839 -45.06 4.58 5.45
CA GLY A 839 -45.08 4.22 6.86
C GLY A 839 -44.17 5.11 7.67
N ALA A 840 -42.88 4.79 7.74
CA ALA A 840 -41.85 5.58 8.39
C ALA A 840 -40.53 5.31 7.67
N GLY A 841 -39.64 6.29 7.61
CA GLY A 841 -38.53 6.29 6.64
C GLY A 841 -38.84 7.29 5.53
N ASP A 842 -37.86 7.52 4.66
CA ASP A 842 -38.01 8.45 3.53
C ASP A 842 -38.45 7.63 2.31
N ASP A 843 -39.75 7.67 2.00
CA ASP A 843 -40.40 6.76 1.05
C ASP A 843 -40.66 7.42 -0.31
N LEU A 844 -40.61 6.64 -1.40
CA LEU A 844 -40.99 7.07 -2.76
C LEU A 844 -42.29 6.36 -3.17
N LEU A 845 -43.37 7.10 -3.42
CA LEU A 845 -44.70 6.56 -3.71
C LEU A 845 -45.17 6.95 -5.11
N ASP A 846 -45.36 5.95 -5.97
CA ASP A 846 -45.98 6.08 -7.29
C ASP A 846 -47.28 5.27 -7.36
N GLY A 847 -48.42 5.97 -7.37
CA GLY A 847 -49.75 5.34 -7.51
C GLY A 847 -49.97 4.68 -8.86
N GLY A 848 -49.29 5.18 -9.90
CA GLY A 848 -49.55 4.87 -11.29
C GLY A 848 -50.95 5.26 -11.75
N ALA A 849 -51.41 4.68 -12.86
CA ALA A 849 -52.70 5.04 -13.44
C ALA A 849 -53.87 4.50 -12.61
N GLY A 850 -54.70 5.38 -12.05
CA GLY A 850 -55.81 4.90 -11.24
C GLY A 850 -56.61 6.01 -10.58
N ASN A 851 -57.33 5.69 -9.51
CA ASN A 851 -57.59 6.74 -8.52
C ASN A 851 -57.06 6.22 -7.20
N ASP A 852 -55.91 6.71 -6.80
CA ASP A 852 -55.12 6.04 -5.78
C ASP A 852 -55.17 6.82 -4.47
N SER A 853 -54.59 6.25 -3.42
CA SER A 853 -54.49 6.87 -2.11
C SER A 853 -53.08 6.65 -1.59
N LEU A 854 -52.28 7.71 -1.68
CA LEU A 854 -50.88 7.73 -1.27
C LEU A 854 -50.80 8.31 0.15
N TYR A 855 -50.08 7.62 1.02
CA TYR A 855 -49.80 8.03 2.40
C TYR A 855 -48.31 7.82 2.64
N GLY A 856 -47.53 8.90 2.73
CA GLY A 856 -46.09 8.88 3.02
C GLY A 856 -45.86 8.30 4.41
N GLY A 857 -46.09 9.08 5.46
CA GLY A 857 -46.06 8.58 6.83
C GLY A 857 -45.24 9.48 7.74
N ALA A 858 -44.01 9.06 8.06
CA ALA A 858 -43.12 9.79 8.96
C ALA A 858 -41.69 9.69 8.45
N GLY A 859 -41.09 10.81 8.07
CA GLY A 859 -39.87 10.84 7.28
C GLY A 859 -40.07 11.82 6.12
N ASP A 860 -39.02 12.10 5.37
CA ASP A 860 -39.11 13.06 4.27
C ASP A 860 -39.52 12.29 2.99
N ASP A 861 -40.82 12.22 2.70
CA ASP A 861 -41.37 11.36 1.64
C ASP A 861 -41.48 12.06 0.27
N ILE A 862 -41.41 11.30 -0.82
CA ILE A 862 -41.68 11.74 -2.20
C ILE A 862 -42.92 11.03 -2.74
N LEU A 863 -43.94 11.80 -3.12
CA LEU A 863 -45.19 11.30 -3.66
C LEU A 863 -45.38 11.82 -5.09
N LEU A 864 -45.51 10.91 -6.06
CA LEU A 864 -45.76 11.27 -7.46
C LEU A 864 -47.23 11.61 -7.66
N TYR A 865 -47.49 12.73 -8.32
CA TYR A 865 -48.82 13.26 -8.57
C TYR A 865 -49.47 12.62 -9.80
N ASP A 866 -50.68 12.07 -9.64
CA ASP A 866 -51.63 11.87 -10.74
C ASP A 866 -52.92 12.65 -10.46
N ALA A 867 -53.41 13.43 -11.43
CA ALA A 867 -54.66 14.18 -11.34
C ALA A 867 -55.89 13.31 -10.97
N ALA A 868 -55.86 12.01 -11.28
CA ALA A 868 -56.89 11.04 -10.99
C ALA A 868 -56.90 10.57 -9.53
N ASP A 869 -55.81 10.81 -8.78
CA ASP A 869 -55.67 10.36 -7.39
C ASP A 869 -56.75 10.90 -6.46
N SER A 870 -57.13 10.05 -5.52
CA SER A 870 -58.17 10.37 -4.54
C SER A 870 -57.63 11.04 -3.29
N ILE A 871 -56.42 10.66 -2.86
CA ILE A 871 -55.74 11.12 -1.64
C ILE A 871 -54.24 11.09 -1.89
N ILE A 872 -53.56 12.17 -1.50
CA ILE A 872 -52.11 12.31 -1.40
C ILE A 872 -51.86 12.96 -0.04
N ASP A 873 -51.17 12.27 0.83
CA ASP A 873 -50.96 12.64 2.23
C ASP A 873 -49.49 12.40 2.54
N GLY A 874 -48.67 13.45 2.70
CA GLY A 874 -47.23 13.30 3.00
C GLY A 874 -47.06 12.75 4.40
N GLY A 875 -47.43 13.51 5.43
CA GLY A 875 -47.54 13.01 6.79
C GLY A 875 -46.81 13.88 7.82
N ASP A 876 -45.95 13.25 8.62
CA ASP A 876 -45.07 13.96 9.56
C ASP A 876 -43.71 14.17 8.86
N ASP A 877 -43.06 15.34 9.10
CA ASP A 877 -41.75 15.76 8.55
C ASP A 877 -41.86 16.50 7.20
N VAL A 878 -40.85 16.51 6.30
CA VAL A 878 -40.87 17.38 5.10
C VAL A 878 -41.12 16.57 3.83
N ASP A 879 -42.34 16.71 3.30
CA ASP A 879 -42.79 15.89 2.19
C ASP A 879 -42.82 16.62 0.84
N ILE A 880 -42.49 15.89 -0.22
CA ILE A 880 -42.42 16.35 -1.60
C ILE A 880 -43.56 15.75 -2.42
N LEU A 881 -44.39 16.60 -3.01
CA LEU A 881 -45.29 16.25 -4.10
C LEU A 881 -44.61 16.55 -5.43
N ARG A 882 -44.25 15.50 -6.18
CA ARG A 882 -43.59 15.61 -7.48
C ARG A 882 -44.60 15.49 -8.63
N LEU A 883 -44.49 16.39 -9.61
CA LEU A 883 -45.32 16.40 -10.82
C LEU A 883 -44.54 15.84 -12.01
N ASP A 884 -45.24 15.16 -12.91
CA ASP A 884 -44.70 14.72 -14.19
C ASP A 884 -45.00 15.74 -15.29
N ASN A 885 -44.36 15.58 -16.46
CA ASN A 885 -44.48 16.53 -17.59
C ASN A 885 -45.93 16.71 -18.08
N GLY A 886 -46.44 17.94 -18.00
CA GLY A 886 -47.76 18.34 -18.48
C GLY A 886 -48.88 18.26 -17.44
N ASP A 887 -48.54 18.08 -16.17
CA ASP A 887 -49.47 18.11 -15.06
C ASP A 887 -49.82 19.54 -14.62
N ASP A 888 -51.12 19.76 -14.39
CA ASP A 888 -51.67 21.04 -13.91
C ASP A 888 -52.34 20.86 -12.54
N LEU A 889 -51.88 21.67 -11.58
CA LEU A 889 -52.50 21.85 -10.28
C LEU A 889 -53.41 23.10 -10.29
N ASP A 890 -54.65 22.93 -10.75
CA ASP A 890 -55.67 24.00 -10.71
C ASP A 890 -56.41 24.10 -9.36
N PHE A 891 -56.10 25.13 -8.58
CA PHE A 891 -56.74 25.47 -7.30
C PHE A 891 -58.02 26.32 -7.45
N SER A 892 -58.50 26.61 -8.67
CA SER A 892 -59.76 27.35 -8.91
C SER A 892 -61.01 26.60 -8.41
N GLY A 893 -60.89 25.27 -8.27
CA GLY A 893 -61.90 24.36 -7.73
C GLY A 893 -61.98 24.33 -6.18
N THR A 894 -62.80 23.42 -5.63
CA THR A 894 -62.85 23.17 -4.17
C THR A 894 -62.47 21.74 -3.82
N THR A 895 -61.79 21.04 -4.73
CA THR A 895 -61.57 19.59 -4.68
C THR A 895 -60.10 19.22 -4.51
N LEU A 896 -59.16 20.02 -5.02
CA LEU A 896 -57.72 19.72 -4.96
C LEU A 896 -57.17 19.79 -3.53
N SER A 897 -57.44 20.88 -2.81
CA SER A 897 -57.04 21.07 -1.40
C SER A 897 -57.73 20.14 -0.40
N SER A 898 -58.53 19.18 -0.88
CA SER A 898 -59.11 18.11 -0.06
C SER A 898 -58.59 16.72 -0.44
N LYS A 899 -57.74 16.65 -1.49
CA LYS A 899 -57.03 15.46 -1.94
C LYS A 899 -55.60 15.46 -1.43
N ILE A 900 -54.93 16.62 -1.48
CA ILE A 900 -53.54 16.82 -1.07
C ILE A 900 -53.55 17.37 0.36
N THR A 901 -52.84 16.72 1.27
CA THR A 901 -52.61 17.14 2.66
C THR A 901 -51.19 16.83 3.09
N ASP A 902 -50.72 17.57 4.11
CA ASP A 902 -49.41 17.40 4.74
C ASP A 902 -48.27 17.30 3.70
N ILE A 903 -48.16 18.31 2.83
CA ILE A 903 -47.11 18.50 1.81
C ILE A 903 -46.48 19.88 1.99
N GLU A 904 -45.16 19.90 2.14
CA GLU A 904 -44.36 21.11 2.35
C GLU A 904 -43.69 21.56 1.05
N VAL A 905 -43.38 20.63 0.14
CA VAL A 905 -42.67 20.91 -1.11
C VAL A 905 -43.51 20.44 -2.31
N ILE A 906 -43.71 21.31 -3.30
CA ILE A 906 -44.20 20.92 -4.63
C ILE A 906 -43.03 21.00 -5.59
N ASP A 907 -42.62 19.86 -6.12
CA ASP A 907 -41.60 19.74 -7.14
C ASP A 907 -42.28 19.63 -8.51
N MET A 908 -42.15 20.67 -9.32
CA MET A 908 -42.76 20.74 -10.66
C MET A 908 -41.92 20.02 -11.72
N GLY A 909 -40.85 19.31 -11.35
CA GLY A 909 -40.10 18.44 -12.25
C GLY A 909 -39.33 19.20 -13.33
N SER A 910 -38.45 18.48 -14.03
CA SER A 910 -37.81 18.97 -15.26
C SER A 910 -37.47 17.81 -16.19
N ALA A 911 -37.31 18.12 -17.48
CA ALA A 911 -37.45 17.17 -18.57
C ALA A 911 -36.39 16.05 -18.64
N SER A 912 -36.83 14.78 -18.53
CA SER A 912 -36.37 13.61 -19.32
C SER A 912 -37.36 12.42 -19.10
N GLY A 913 -37.47 11.49 -20.07
CA GLY A 913 -38.56 10.48 -20.21
C GLY A 913 -38.53 9.29 -19.21
N GLU A 914 -39.47 8.35 -19.12
CA GLU A 914 -40.58 7.86 -19.95
C GLU A 914 -41.56 7.03 -19.08
N TYR A 915 -42.87 7.31 -19.08
CA TYR A 915 -43.93 6.28 -19.07
C TYR A 915 -45.21 6.79 -19.78
N GLY A 916 -45.38 6.41 -21.06
CA GLY A 916 -46.72 6.15 -21.59
C GLY A 916 -47.41 7.18 -22.51
N SER A 917 -47.16 7.00 -23.81
CA SER A 917 -48.16 7.01 -24.91
C SER A 917 -48.43 8.29 -25.74
N SER A 918 -47.84 8.24 -26.93
CA SER A 918 -48.47 8.58 -28.22
C SER A 918 -48.60 10.04 -28.66
N GLY A 919 -47.44 10.64 -28.93
CA GLY A 919 -47.10 11.02 -30.31
C GLY A 919 -47.09 12.51 -30.63
N ASN A 920 -45.96 12.95 -31.18
CA ASN A 920 -45.77 14.14 -32.02
C ASN A 920 -46.71 15.32 -31.70
N ASP A 921 -46.48 16.00 -30.58
CA ASP A 921 -46.63 17.45 -30.55
C ASP A 921 -45.31 18.08 -30.06
N TYR A 922 -44.88 19.11 -30.76
CA TYR A 922 -43.67 19.89 -30.46
C TYR A 922 -44.12 21.07 -29.59
N LEU A 923 -44.83 20.76 -28.51
CA LEU A 923 -45.16 21.65 -27.42
C LEU A 923 -44.40 21.05 -26.24
N LEU A 924 -43.53 21.85 -25.64
CA LEU A 924 -42.96 21.56 -24.33
C LEU A 924 -44.19 21.49 -23.41
N ASP A 925 -44.52 20.31 -22.89
CA ASP A 925 -45.61 20.16 -21.92
C ASP A 925 -45.03 20.67 -20.59
N ASP A 926 -45.36 21.92 -20.26
CA ASP A 926 -44.97 22.64 -19.03
C ASP A 926 -45.93 22.32 -17.88
N ASN A 927 -45.42 22.34 -16.65
CA ASN A 927 -46.26 22.17 -15.48
C ASN A 927 -46.83 23.53 -15.05
N GLU A 928 -48.12 23.55 -14.71
CA GLU A 928 -48.83 24.77 -14.31
C GLU A 928 -49.41 24.61 -12.89
N ILE A 929 -49.18 25.60 -12.03
CA ILE A 929 -49.92 25.79 -10.78
C ILE A 929 -50.85 26.99 -10.98
N GLU A 930 -52.14 26.76 -11.15
CA GLU A 930 -53.12 27.83 -11.33
C GLU A 930 -53.86 28.18 -10.03
N ASN A 931 -54.10 29.48 -9.81
CA ASN A 931 -55.01 30.00 -8.78
C ASN A 931 -54.67 29.62 -7.31
N LEU A 932 -53.39 29.40 -6.97
CA LEU A 932 -52.98 29.04 -5.61
C LEU A 932 -53.23 30.18 -4.61
N ARG A 933 -54.10 29.97 -3.61
CA ARG A 933 -54.44 30.99 -2.59
C ARG A 933 -53.87 30.62 -1.22
N ALA A 934 -53.78 31.62 -0.35
CA ALA A 934 -53.37 31.44 1.05
C ALA A 934 -54.21 30.44 1.85
N ARG A 935 -55.46 30.17 1.44
CA ARG A 935 -56.25 29.10 2.06
C ARG A 935 -55.70 27.73 1.68
N ASP A 936 -55.33 27.56 0.42
CA ASP A 936 -54.98 26.26 -0.13
C ASP A 936 -53.61 25.83 0.45
N VAL A 937 -52.65 26.75 0.60
CA VAL A 937 -51.40 26.52 1.37
C VAL A 937 -51.65 26.07 2.82
N ILE A 938 -52.60 26.72 3.52
CA ILE A 938 -52.96 26.35 4.90
C ILE A 938 -53.63 24.97 4.95
N ASP A 939 -54.35 24.59 3.90
CA ASP A 939 -55.08 23.33 3.85
C ASP A 939 -54.16 22.16 3.46
N ILE A 940 -53.07 22.40 2.71
CA ILE A 940 -52.15 21.35 2.23
C ILE A 940 -50.89 21.15 3.09
N THR A 941 -50.49 22.09 3.96
CA THR A 941 -49.25 21.99 4.79
C THR A 941 -49.55 21.62 6.24
N ASP A 942 -48.59 21.04 6.97
CA ASP A 942 -48.76 20.52 8.34
C ASP A 942 -48.83 21.61 9.46
N GLY A 943 -49.43 22.77 9.18
CA GLY A 943 -49.78 23.76 10.19
C GLY A 943 -48.70 24.79 10.53
N ASP A 944 -47.52 24.69 9.92
CA ASP A 944 -46.57 25.80 9.83
C ASP A 944 -47.03 26.86 8.78
N ASN A 945 -47.88 26.45 7.83
CA ASN A 945 -48.47 27.23 6.74
C ASN A 945 -47.42 27.74 5.73
N THR A 946 -46.35 26.98 5.54
CA THR A 946 -45.25 27.27 4.61
C THR A 946 -45.22 26.23 3.50
N LEU A 947 -45.27 26.68 2.26
CA LEU A 947 -45.10 25.82 1.08
C LEU A 947 -43.85 26.25 0.33
N TYR A 948 -43.09 25.28 -0.14
CA TYR A 948 -41.94 25.43 -1.00
C TYR A 948 -42.32 24.92 -2.39
N ILE A 949 -42.00 25.67 -3.44
CA ILE A 949 -42.28 25.28 -4.82
C ILE A 949 -40.96 25.30 -5.57
N LEU A 950 -40.56 24.15 -6.08
CA LEU A 950 -39.41 23.97 -6.96
C LEU A 950 -39.96 23.93 -8.38
N ARG A 951 -39.52 24.85 -9.26
CA ARG A 951 -40.04 24.93 -10.63
C ARG A 951 -38.92 25.02 -11.66
N GLY A 952 -39.10 24.35 -12.80
CA GLY A 952 -38.26 24.47 -13.97
C GLY A 952 -38.47 25.80 -14.72
N ILE A 953 -37.59 26.10 -15.67
CA ILE A 953 -37.58 27.39 -16.41
C ILE A 953 -38.85 27.58 -17.27
N ALA A 954 -39.50 26.49 -17.67
CA ALA A 954 -40.72 26.51 -18.48
C ALA A 954 -42.03 26.55 -17.66
N ASP A 955 -41.97 26.29 -16.35
CA ASP A 955 -43.14 26.11 -15.50
C ASP A 955 -43.78 27.43 -15.06
N ILE A 956 -45.09 27.40 -14.83
CA ILE A 956 -45.88 28.59 -14.48
C ILE A 956 -46.53 28.44 -13.11
N VAL A 957 -46.30 29.41 -12.22
CA VAL A 957 -46.97 29.49 -10.90
C VAL A 957 -47.82 30.76 -10.80
N GLU A 958 -49.15 30.60 -10.75
CA GLU A 958 -50.11 31.70 -10.53
C GLU A 958 -50.57 31.77 -9.06
N LEU A 959 -50.02 32.75 -8.32
CA LEU A 959 -50.45 33.04 -6.96
C LEU A 959 -51.63 34.04 -6.90
N GLU A 960 -52.73 33.66 -6.24
CA GLU A 960 -53.87 34.54 -6.00
C GLU A 960 -53.90 35.09 -4.56
N GLY A 961 -53.66 36.40 -4.42
CA GLY A 961 -53.81 37.11 -3.14
C GLY A 961 -52.61 37.04 -2.21
N PHE A 962 -51.46 36.58 -2.72
CA PHE A 962 -50.15 36.72 -2.10
C PHE A 962 -49.47 38.04 -2.50
N THR A 963 -48.48 38.44 -1.72
CA THR A 963 -47.56 39.55 -2.02
C THR A 963 -46.13 39.13 -1.75
N LEU A 964 -45.21 39.43 -2.68
CA LEU A 964 -43.78 39.27 -2.45
C LEU A 964 -43.37 40.06 -1.19
N SER A 965 -42.75 39.38 -0.24
CA SER A 965 -42.39 39.89 1.08
C SER A 965 -40.89 39.97 1.30
N ALA A 966 -40.12 39.07 0.70
CA ALA A 966 -38.67 39.07 0.63
C ALA A 966 -38.26 38.30 -0.63
N SER A 967 -37.17 38.69 -1.27
CA SER A 967 -36.54 37.93 -2.35
C SER A 967 -35.29 37.22 -1.81
N ASP A 968 -34.80 36.22 -2.53
CA ASP A 968 -33.48 35.61 -2.31
C ASP A 968 -33.25 35.15 -0.87
N GLN A 969 -34.23 34.45 -0.31
CA GLN A 969 -34.11 33.90 1.03
C GLN A 969 -33.41 32.54 0.96
N ASN A 970 -32.28 32.41 1.67
CA ASN A 970 -31.68 31.10 1.89
C ASN A 970 -32.61 30.29 2.81
N VAL A 971 -33.15 29.23 2.25
CA VAL A 971 -34.04 28.26 2.90
C VAL A 971 -33.34 26.92 2.85
N THR A 972 -33.18 26.26 3.98
CA THR A 972 -32.67 24.88 4.00
C THR A 972 -33.84 23.91 4.04
N LEU A 973 -33.92 22.99 3.07
CA LEU A 973 -34.90 21.89 2.98
C LEU A 973 -34.13 20.58 2.83
N ASN A 974 -34.45 19.55 3.62
CA ASN A 974 -33.89 18.19 3.55
C ASN A 974 -32.34 18.13 3.51
N GLY A 975 -31.68 19.09 4.16
CA GLY A 975 -30.22 19.21 4.19
C GLY A 975 -29.62 20.11 3.10
N GLU A 976 -30.38 20.42 2.06
CA GLU A 976 -30.01 21.26 0.92
C GLU A 976 -30.44 22.72 1.13
N THR A 977 -29.62 23.68 0.67
CA THR A 977 -29.94 25.12 0.79
C THR A 977 -30.37 25.68 -0.56
N TYR A 978 -31.58 26.23 -0.57
CA TYR A 978 -32.24 26.81 -1.72
C TYR A 978 -32.35 28.32 -1.57
N VAL A 979 -32.22 29.05 -2.68
CA VAL A 979 -32.48 30.49 -2.73
C VAL A 979 -33.87 30.71 -3.32
N MET A 980 -34.79 31.17 -2.46
CA MET A 980 -36.21 31.25 -2.82
C MET A 980 -36.83 32.61 -2.57
N ASP A 981 -37.72 33.00 -3.45
CA ASP A 981 -38.57 34.18 -3.32
C ASP A 981 -39.70 33.91 -2.33
N GLN A 982 -39.81 34.75 -1.29
CA GLN A 982 -40.81 34.60 -0.24
C GLN A 982 -42.06 35.46 -0.51
N TYR A 983 -43.17 34.79 -0.78
CA TYR A 983 -44.51 35.36 -0.91
C TYR A 983 -45.32 35.14 0.36
N THR A 984 -46.06 36.15 0.82
CA THR A 984 -46.96 36.03 1.98
C THR A 984 -48.39 36.41 1.66
N GLY A 985 -49.32 35.61 2.14
CA GLY A 985 -50.76 35.77 1.97
C GLY A 985 -51.48 35.63 3.30
N VAL A 986 -52.73 36.13 3.39
CA VAL A 986 -53.51 36.03 4.64
C VAL A 986 -54.92 35.52 4.33
N TYR A 987 -55.29 34.41 4.95
CA TYR A 987 -56.64 33.86 4.91
C TYR A 987 -57.17 33.59 6.33
N GLY A 988 -58.40 33.99 6.61
CA GLY A 988 -59.02 33.75 7.92
C GLY A 988 -58.32 34.41 9.14
N GLY A 989 -57.29 35.24 8.92
CA GLY A 989 -56.45 35.82 9.96
C GLY A 989 -55.18 35.01 10.29
N VAL A 990 -54.93 33.93 9.55
CA VAL A 990 -53.70 33.14 9.54
C VAL A 990 -52.86 33.58 8.32
N GLN A 991 -51.56 33.66 8.51
CA GLN A 991 -50.61 34.00 7.45
C GLN A 991 -50.13 32.69 6.81
N ALA A 992 -50.14 32.65 5.49
CA ALA A 992 -49.50 31.61 4.69
C ALA A 992 -48.25 32.19 4.05
N THR A 993 -47.22 31.37 3.92
CA THR A 993 -45.96 31.70 3.27
C THR A 993 -45.74 30.72 2.12
N VAL A 994 -45.36 31.23 0.96
CA VAL A 994 -44.93 30.41 -0.17
C VAL A 994 -43.52 30.87 -0.51
N TYR A 995 -42.59 29.93 -0.58
CA TYR A 995 -41.28 30.11 -1.14
C TYR A 995 -41.28 29.50 -2.53
N ILE A 996 -40.87 30.27 -3.53
CA ILE A 996 -40.75 29.78 -4.90
C ILE A 996 -39.29 29.87 -5.29
N GLN A 997 -38.73 28.74 -5.67
CA GLN A 997 -37.48 28.69 -6.39
C GLN A 997 -37.78 28.90 -7.87
N ASP A 998 -37.15 29.87 -8.51
CA ASP A 998 -37.18 29.96 -9.96
C ASP A 998 -35.98 29.17 -10.50
N GLY A 999 -36.20 28.43 -11.59
CA GLY A 999 -35.14 27.84 -12.42
C GLY A 999 -34.48 26.55 -11.92
N TYR A 1000 -35.12 25.75 -11.07
CA TYR A 1000 -34.53 24.51 -10.54
C TYR A 1000 -34.59 23.34 -11.55
N GLN A 1001 -33.56 22.50 -11.56
CA GLN A 1001 -33.61 21.13 -12.07
C GLN A 1001 -33.12 20.24 -10.92
N TYR A 1002 -33.91 19.22 -10.53
CA TYR A 1002 -33.42 18.18 -9.60
C TYR A 1002 -32.55 17.19 -10.41
N PRO A 1003 -31.41 16.70 -9.87
CA PRO A 1003 -30.79 15.48 -10.39
C PRO A 1003 -31.79 14.30 -10.34
N GLU A 1004 -31.80 13.45 -11.36
CA GLU A 1004 -32.74 12.33 -11.52
C GLU A 1004 -32.77 11.43 -10.27
N VAL A 1005 -33.98 11.13 -9.75
CA VAL A 1005 -34.21 10.18 -8.64
C VAL A 1005 -34.75 8.86 -9.19
#